data_AF-A0A0G4EZQ1-F1
#
_entry.id   AF-A0A0G4EZQ1-F1
#
_cell.length_a   1.000
_cell.length_b   1.000
_cell.length_c   1.000
_cell.angle_alpha   90.00
_cell.angle_beta   90.00
_cell.angle_gamma   90.00
#
_symmetry.space_group_name_H-M   'P 1'
#
loop_
_entity.id
_entity.type
_entity.pdbx_description
1 polymer ?
#
loop_
_entity_poly.entity_id
_entity_poly.type
_entity_poly.pdbx_seq_one_letter_code
_entity_poly.pdbx_strand_id
1 'polypeptide(L)'
;MKAPLASRAVRRMAIIFLGCADLGAPRPPAIGELAGYLICGVRSEIYCQFRMTSGALGSFLKKVKEGADKVKDTVKEGVQQARDALRVVKSHLSVTELERQLETQARQPYSLPIHAEEFKRLSAQILSSGREGSTRYHDADHTGQDLSFKQVFLRCQALPITLTTLARQNDVKKHLMGKPDEGESGTPRVYFHQLLSLCFKAPASLFVPLVDAILSTDPSHTMQFQKLLGLLSLYKYDWEDEHHQEERRDLAIRTEQLKHAIHQMSVPPSGATLQEKDDSFIDTACQTHARRVKASAELVATYKTLMHSLQQSSVRRKDVTDQTATQLTHLRTAVEHHISQLSDNAHSTVDRKAALQTEMEKASEGLAHTLRGLDEERLEIDSQLETLEEKKKALKLQLEDVTQQIVNLTDKQRQHMHRTDSVRHQLSTLRKRFEGKMDTEEQLRHESIQEQEATEQLQKLAGAAQVDLVKVNEQMSSDIAGKASNFKSMVEDVIRRHLQYQMARITHQGEVLQRYVDMVKDREKSAATMAAVGVEQRPIDAVDFDLRHRLAKAIAQLELIWDDVMQFQQEHSTLIQQLPATAAAAAAADGEDQQPPGQAPITLSTLKTEYQKLVRLAAPFMEELQNSAPSPISPVLPPPPPPPPLSDDHHTDQHQGVIPAIAISTESNDDESGREDTLQKEGQGGGGGGGDFASTFAIGSEGRDD
;
A
#
# COMPACT_ATOMS: atom_id res chain seq x y z
N MET A 1 -50.84 -1.62 -31.26
CA MET A 1 -52.10 -1.18 -31.89
C MET A 1 -51.77 -0.41 -33.17
N LYS A 2 -52.27 -0.89 -34.31
CA LYS A 2 -52.02 -0.34 -35.65
C LYS A 2 -52.83 0.95 -35.87
N ALA A 3 -52.22 1.96 -36.48
CA ALA A 3 -52.93 3.08 -37.10
C ALA A 3 -52.31 3.37 -38.49
N PRO A 4 -53.04 3.15 -39.60
CA PRO A 4 -52.65 3.57 -40.93
C PRO A 4 -53.50 4.75 -41.38
N LEU A 5 -53.05 5.99 -41.16
CA LEU A 5 -53.75 7.18 -41.67
C LEU A 5 -52.91 8.05 -42.62
N ALA A 6 -51.59 7.83 -42.73
CA ALA A 6 -50.74 8.59 -43.65
C ALA A 6 -50.80 8.10 -45.12
N SER A 7 -51.31 6.89 -45.39
CA SER A 7 -51.23 6.27 -46.72
C SER A 7 -52.30 6.74 -47.73
N ARG A 8 -53.45 7.25 -47.27
CA ARG A 8 -54.57 7.62 -48.16
C ARG A 8 -54.47 9.01 -48.77
N ALA A 9 -53.78 9.96 -48.12
CA ALA A 9 -53.58 11.32 -48.65
C ALA A 9 -52.50 11.35 -49.74
N VAL A 10 -51.39 10.63 -49.55
CA VAL A 10 -50.29 10.56 -50.52
C VAL A 10 -50.70 9.81 -51.80
N ARG A 11 -51.55 8.78 -51.70
CA ARG A 11 -52.05 8.05 -52.87
C ARG A 11 -53.07 8.83 -53.74
N ARG A 12 -53.74 9.85 -53.20
CA ARG A 12 -54.66 10.70 -53.99
C ARG A 12 -53.96 11.88 -54.68
N MET A 13 -52.83 12.36 -54.16
CA MET A 13 -52.01 13.37 -54.86
C MET A 13 -51.19 12.78 -56.01
N ALA A 14 -50.79 11.51 -55.93
CA ALA A 14 -50.02 10.84 -56.99
C ALA A 14 -50.82 10.52 -58.27
N ILE A 15 -52.16 10.54 -58.23
CA ILE A 15 -53.03 10.21 -59.37
C ILE A 15 -53.38 11.43 -60.23
N ILE A 16 -53.08 12.66 -59.76
CA ILE A 16 -53.34 13.89 -60.54
C ILE A 16 -52.07 14.36 -61.29
N PHE A 17 -50.88 13.82 -60.98
CA PHE A 17 -49.61 14.26 -61.58
C PHE A 17 -49.00 13.29 -62.60
N LEU A 18 -49.65 12.16 -62.91
CA LEU A 18 -49.18 11.15 -63.86
C LEU A 18 -50.24 10.90 -64.94
N GLY A 19 -50.31 11.84 -65.87
CA GLY A 19 -51.19 11.75 -67.04
C GLY A 19 -51.12 13.01 -67.88
N CYS A 20 -49.99 13.24 -68.55
CA CYS A 20 -49.86 14.04 -69.79
C CYS A 20 -48.40 13.93 -70.27
N ALA A 21 -48.13 12.89 -71.05
CA ALA A 21 -47.00 12.82 -71.95
C ALA A 21 -47.35 13.55 -73.26
N ASP A 22 -46.36 14.23 -73.82
CA ASP A 22 -46.18 14.58 -75.23
C ASP A 22 -47.39 15.08 -76.02
N LEU A 23 -47.38 16.39 -76.32
CA LEU A 23 -47.53 16.95 -77.68
C LEU A 23 -47.27 18.46 -77.63
N GLY A 24 -46.50 18.96 -78.59
CA GLY A 24 -46.00 20.33 -78.63
C GLY A 24 -47.03 21.40 -79.04
N ALA A 25 -46.68 22.63 -78.68
CA ALA A 25 -47.24 23.94 -79.07
C ALA A 25 -48.51 24.43 -78.29
N PRO A 26 -48.84 25.73 -78.37
CA PRO A 26 -48.49 26.79 -77.42
C PRO A 26 -49.66 27.18 -76.47
N ARG A 27 -49.35 27.97 -75.41
CA ARG A 27 -50.27 28.57 -74.40
C ARG A 27 -51.65 28.95 -74.95
N PRO A 28 -52.75 28.79 -74.17
CA PRO A 28 -53.34 29.94 -73.44
C PRO A 28 -54.02 29.52 -72.08
N PRO A 29 -54.92 30.28 -71.43
CA PRO A 29 -54.71 30.77 -70.07
C PRO A 29 -55.72 30.26 -69.02
N ALA A 30 -55.47 30.64 -67.76
CA ALA A 30 -56.45 30.77 -66.68
C ALA A 30 -57.16 29.50 -66.16
N ILE A 31 -56.56 28.84 -65.17
CA ILE A 31 -57.30 28.12 -64.11
C ILE A 31 -56.79 28.67 -62.76
N GLY A 32 -57.06 29.95 -62.52
CA GLY A 32 -56.60 30.69 -61.34
C GLY A 32 -57.59 30.70 -60.17
N GLU A 33 -58.85 30.30 -60.35
CA GLU A 33 -59.90 30.62 -59.35
C GLU A 33 -60.59 29.42 -58.69
N LEU A 34 -60.31 28.18 -59.10
CA LEU A 34 -60.89 26.97 -58.48
C LEU A 34 -59.98 26.26 -57.47
N ALA A 35 -58.67 26.55 -57.46
CA ALA A 35 -57.72 25.97 -56.50
C ALA A 35 -57.73 26.70 -55.13
N GLY A 36 -58.17 27.96 -55.08
CA GLY A 36 -58.16 28.77 -53.85
C GLY A 36 -59.15 28.29 -52.78
N TYR A 37 -60.32 27.81 -53.19
CA TYR A 37 -61.37 27.40 -52.23
C TYR A 37 -61.15 26.02 -51.61
N LEU A 38 -60.51 25.08 -52.33
CA LEU A 38 -60.19 23.75 -51.80
C LEU A 38 -58.98 23.74 -50.85
N ILE A 39 -58.01 24.63 -51.06
CA ILE A 39 -56.81 24.72 -50.22
C ILE A 39 -57.12 25.38 -48.87
N CYS A 40 -58.10 26.29 -48.81
CA CYS A 40 -58.44 26.99 -47.56
C CYS A 40 -59.24 26.11 -46.58
N GLY A 41 -60.18 25.30 -47.09
CA GLY A 41 -60.98 24.37 -46.25
C GLY A 41 -60.15 23.24 -45.64
N VAL A 42 -59.28 22.60 -46.44
CA VAL A 42 -58.44 21.49 -45.97
C VAL A 42 -57.35 21.98 -45.01
N ARG A 43 -56.86 23.22 -45.15
CA ARG A 43 -55.91 23.80 -44.20
C ARG A 43 -56.52 24.02 -42.82
N SER A 44 -57.75 24.53 -42.72
CA SER A 44 -58.38 24.81 -41.43
C SER A 44 -58.64 23.53 -40.61
N GLU A 45 -59.12 22.47 -41.28
CA GLU A 45 -59.48 21.23 -40.61
C GLU A 45 -58.25 20.41 -40.18
N ILE A 46 -57.20 20.39 -41.01
CA ILE A 46 -55.90 19.79 -40.65
C ILE A 46 -55.24 20.58 -39.51
N TYR A 47 -55.32 21.92 -39.50
CA TYR A 47 -54.71 22.71 -38.43
C TYR A 47 -55.43 22.51 -37.08
N CYS A 48 -56.75 22.38 -37.09
CA CYS A 48 -57.52 22.07 -35.89
C CYS A 48 -57.27 20.63 -35.37
N GLN A 49 -57.19 19.62 -36.24
CA GLN A 49 -56.80 18.27 -35.83
C GLN A 49 -55.34 18.20 -35.34
N PHE A 50 -54.42 18.89 -36.01
CA PHE A 50 -53.01 18.93 -35.61
C PHE A 50 -52.85 19.61 -34.24
N ARG A 51 -53.56 20.71 -33.98
CA ARG A 51 -53.52 21.42 -32.68
C ARG A 51 -54.16 20.61 -31.54
N MET A 52 -55.22 19.83 -31.82
CA MET A 52 -55.82 18.91 -30.85
C MET A 52 -54.86 17.74 -30.52
N THR A 53 -54.19 17.18 -31.54
CA THR A 53 -53.23 16.07 -31.33
C THR A 53 -51.90 16.54 -30.73
N SER A 54 -51.44 17.77 -31.00
CA SER A 54 -50.19 18.30 -30.44
C SER A 54 -50.29 18.57 -28.93
N GLY A 55 -51.47 18.97 -28.43
CA GLY A 55 -51.73 19.09 -27.00
C GLY A 55 -51.71 17.73 -26.29
N ALA A 56 -52.33 16.72 -26.90
CA ALA A 56 -52.31 15.34 -26.38
C ALA A 56 -50.90 14.74 -26.40
N LEU A 57 -50.16 14.93 -27.51
CA LEU A 57 -48.78 14.46 -27.65
C LEU A 57 -47.83 15.16 -26.67
N GLY A 58 -48.00 16.47 -26.44
CA GLY A 58 -47.25 17.22 -25.44
C GLY A 58 -47.50 16.71 -24.03
N SER A 59 -48.76 16.42 -23.68
CA SER A 59 -49.10 15.83 -22.38
C SER A 59 -48.56 14.40 -22.20
N PHE A 60 -48.52 13.61 -23.28
CA PHE A 60 -47.97 12.26 -23.29
C PHE A 60 -46.44 12.29 -23.14
N LEU A 61 -45.73 13.13 -23.90
CA LEU A 61 -44.29 13.30 -23.79
C LEU A 61 -43.87 13.82 -22.41
N LYS A 62 -44.66 14.70 -21.80
CA LYS A 62 -44.45 15.15 -20.42
C LYS A 62 -44.58 13.99 -19.42
N LYS A 63 -45.61 13.16 -19.54
CA LYS A 63 -45.79 11.95 -18.70
C LYS A 63 -44.70 10.91 -18.90
N VAL A 64 -44.22 10.72 -20.15
CA VAL A 64 -43.10 9.81 -20.44
C VAL A 64 -41.81 10.33 -19.82
N LYS A 65 -41.57 11.65 -19.89
CA LYS A 65 -40.41 12.28 -19.24
C LYS A 65 -40.47 12.16 -17.72
N GLU A 66 -41.63 12.47 -17.11
CA GLU A 66 -41.86 12.29 -15.67
C GLU A 66 -41.70 10.82 -15.23
N GLY A 67 -42.12 9.86 -16.07
CA GLY A 67 -41.91 8.43 -15.85
C GLY A 67 -40.43 8.03 -15.95
N ALA A 68 -39.71 8.54 -16.95
CA ALA A 68 -38.28 8.29 -17.11
C ALA A 68 -37.45 8.89 -15.96
N ASP A 69 -37.82 10.10 -15.50
CA ASP A 69 -37.19 10.75 -14.35
C ASP A 69 -37.48 9.96 -13.06
N LYS A 70 -38.72 9.50 -12.85
CA LYS A 70 -39.04 8.58 -11.73
C LYS A 70 -38.24 7.30 -11.77
N VAL A 71 -38.16 6.62 -12.93
CA VAL A 71 -37.35 5.39 -13.07
C VAL A 71 -35.88 5.68 -12.78
N LYS A 72 -35.35 6.81 -13.28
CA LYS A 72 -33.97 7.23 -13.00
C LYS A 72 -33.73 7.44 -11.52
N ASP A 73 -34.67 8.05 -10.81
CA ASP A 73 -34.56 8.29 -9.36
C ASP A 73 -34.71 6.99 -8.56
N THR A 74 -35.64 6.10 -8.93
CA THR A 74 -35.77 4.77 -8.31
C THR A 74 -34.52 3.90 -8.56
N VAL A 75 -33.92 3.97 -9.75
CA VAL A 75 -32.65 3.29 -10.05
C VAL A 75 -31.50 3.89 -9.23
N LYS A 76 -31.44 5.22 -9.07
CA LYS A 76 -30.44 5.86 -8.19
C LYS A 76 -30.61 5.42 -6.74
N GLU A 77 -31.83 5.40 -6.21
CA GLU A 77 -32.11 4.95 -4.84
C GLU A 77 -31.77 3.47 -4.67
N GLY A 78 -32.14 2.60 -5.62
CA GLY A 78 -31.79 1.18 -5.58
C GLY A 78 -30.27 0.94 -5.67
N VAL A 79 -29.56 1.69 -6.51
CA VAL A 79 -28.08 1.67 -6.58
C VAL A 79 -27.47 2.18 -5.27
N GLN A 80 -28.03 3.22 -4.65
CA GLN A 80 -27.55 3.75 -3.39
C GLN A 80 -27.78 2.77 -2.24
N GLN A 81 -28.97 2.16 -2.13
CA GLN A 81 -29.27 1.12 -1.15
C GLN A 81 -28.37 -0.11 -1.34
N ALA A 82 -28.14 -0.56 -2.57
CA ALA A 82 -27.21 -1.64 -2.86
C ALA A 82 -25.77 -1.26 -2.47
N ARG A 83 -25.36 -0.01 -2.70
CA ARG A 83 -24.03 0.51 -2.34
C ARG A 83 -23.85 0.59 -0.82
N ASP A 84 -24.89 0.97 -0.10
CA ASP A 84 -24.87 1.03 1.37
C ASP A 84 -24.93 -0.36 1.99
N ALA A 85 -25.70 -1.30 1.43
CA ALA A 85 -25.64 -2.72 1.81
C ALA A 85 -24.25 -3.33 1.54
N LEU A 86 -23.63 -3.01 0.40
CA LEU A 86 -22.28 -3.45 0.06
C LEU A 86 -21.22 -2.81 0.99
N ARG A 87 -21.44 -1.57 1.46
CA ARG A 87 -20.58 -0.92 2.47
C ARG A 87 -20.65 -1.66 3.80
N VAL A 88 -21.85 -2.07 4.25
CA VAL A 88 -22.02 -2.85 5.48
C VAL A 88 -21.31 -4.20 5.37
N VAL A 89 -21.44 -4.88 4.23
CA VAL A 89 -20.71 -6.15 4.00
C VAL A 89 -19.19 -5.93 3.96
N LYS A 90 -18.72 -4.84 3.33
CA LYS A 90 -17.29 -4.49 3.27
C LYS A 90 -16.71 -4.03 4.61
N SER A 91 -17.49 -3.42 5.49
CA SER A 91 -17.04 -3.03 6.83
C SER A 91 -16.81 -4.21 7.77
N HIS A 92 -17.21 -5.43 7.38
CA HIS A 92 -16.93 -6.66 8.12
C HIS A 92 -15.74 -7.44 7.58
N LEU A 93 -15.08 -6.97 6.51
CA LEU A 93 -13.88 -7.62 6.02
C LEU A 93 -12.73 -7.35 7.00
N SER A 94 -12.12 -8.40 7.54
CA SER A 94 -10.87 -8.26 8.29
C SER A 94 -9.73 -7.86 7.36
N VAL A 95 -8.66 -7.28 7.93
CA VAL A 95 -7.44 -6.95 7.17
C VAL A 95 -6.90 -8.18 6.45
N THR A 96 -6.74 -9.30 7.16
CA THR A 96 -6.22 -10.57 6.61
C THR A 96 -7.05 -11.08 5.43
N GLU A 97 -8.38 -10.97 5.49
CA GLU A 97 -9.24 -11.38 4.38
C GLU A 97 -9.13 -10.44 3.19
N LEU A 98 -8.97 -9.13 3.42
CA LEU A 98 -8.72 -8.16 2.35
C LEU A 98 -7.37 -8.41 1.66
N GLU A 99 -6.30 -8.65 2.43
CA GLU A 99 -4.98 -9.00 1.90
C GLU A 99 -5.08 -10.24 1.01
N ARG A 100 -5.71 -11.31 1.50
CA ARG A 100 -5.92 -12.55 0.75
C ARG A 100 -6.71 -12.32 -0.54
N GLN A 101 -7.74 -11.48 -0.51
CA GLN A 101 -8.52 -11.14 -1.70
C GLN A 101 -7.70 -10.37 -2.73
N LEU A 102 -6.93 -9.37 -2.30
CA LEU A 102 -6.04 -8.60 -3.18
C LEU A 102 -4.96 -9.48 -3.80
N GLU A 103 -4.35 -10.36 -3.01
CA GLU A 103 -3.34 -11.29 -3.49
C GLU A 103 -3.92 -12.34 -4.45
N THR A 104 -5.13 -12.82 -4.18
CA THR A 104 -5.84 -13.74 -5.09
C THR A 104 -6.16 -13.06 -6.42
N GLN A 105 -6.61 -11.79 -6.38
CA GLN A 105 -6.87 -10.99 -7.57
C GLN A 105 -5.58 -10.73 -8.37
N ALA A 106 -4.47 -10.44 -7.69
CA ALA A 106 -3.17 -10.20 -8.31
C ALA A 106 -2.59 -11.43 -9.06
N ARG A 107 -2.98 -12.65 -8.67
CA ARG A 107 -2.56 -13.91 -9.32
C ARG A 107 -3.29 -14.17 -10.64
N GLN A 108 -4.42 -13.51 -10.90
CA GLN A 108 -5.24 -13.83 -12.06
C GLN A 108 -4.62 -13.25 -13.34
N PRO A 109 -4.42 -14.07 -14.38
CA PRO A 109 -3.91 -13.60 -15.66
C PRO A 109 -5.04 -12.90 -16.43
N TYR A 110 -5.17 -11.59 -16.25
CA TYR A 110 -6.15 -10.79 -16.97
C TYR A 110 -5.66 -10.32 -18.33
N SER A 111 -6.61 -9.90 -19.18
CA SER A 111 -6.30 -9.14 -20.41
C SER A 111 -5.92 -7.69 -20.07
N LEU A 112 -5.21 -7.02 -20.98
CA LEU A 112 -4.76 -5.63 -20.79
C LEU A 112 -5.89 -4.65 -20.38
N PRO A 113 -7.11 -4.68 -20.97
CA PRO A 113 -8.20 -3.79 -20.55
C PRO A 113 -8.66 -4.02 -19.10
N ILE A 114 -8.68 -5.28 -18.66
CA ILE A 114 -9.10 -5.64 -17.30
C ILE A 114 -8.03 -5.16 -16.30
N HIS A 115 -6.74 -5.36 -16.60
CA HIS A 115 -5.65 -4.79 -15.80
C HIS A 115 -5.73 -3.26 -15.71
N ALA A 116 -6.06 -2.58 -16.81
CA ALA A 116 -6.23 -1.13 -16.83
C ALA A 116 -7.32 -0.65 -15.84
N GLU A 117 -8.50 -1.28 -15.89
CA GLU A 117 -9.60 -0.96 -14.98
C GLU A 117 -9.25 -1.32 -13.53
N GLU A 118 -8.48 -2.39 -13.32
CA GLU A 118 -8.04 -2.80 -11.99
C GLU A 118 -7.02 -1.81 -11.40
N PHE A 119 -6.01 -1.37 -12.15
CA PHE A 119 -5.06 -0.35 -11.69
C PHE A 119 -5.75 0.97 -11.38
N LYS A 120 -6.71 1.36 -12.21
CA LYS A 120 -7.54 2.54 -12.00
C LYS A 120 -8.39 2.41 -10.74
N ARG A 121 -9.02 1.25 -10.52
CA ARG A 121 -9.80 0.93 -9.31
C ARG A 121 -8.95 1.01 -8.05
N LEU A 122 -7.79 0.34 -8.04
CA LEU A 122 -6.87 0.34 -6.91
C LEU A 122 -6.33 1.74 -6.61
N SER A 123 -5.92 2.49 -7.65
CA SER A 123 -5.47 3.87 -7.51
C SER A 123 -6.56 4.77 -6.91
N ALA A 124 -7.80 4.63 -7.38
CA ALA A 124 -8.93 5.39 -6.85
C ALA A 124 -9.22 5.03 -5.39
N GLN A 125 -9.15 3.75 -5.01
CA GLN A 125 -9.34 3.31 -3.62
C GLN A 125 -8.24 3.86 -2.70
N ILE A 126 -6.97 3.81 -3.10
CA ILE A 126 -5.84 4.40 -2.37
C ILE A 126 -6.03 5.92 -2.20
N LEU A 127 -6.39 6.63 -3.27
CA LEU A 127 -6.62 8.08 -3.21
C LEU A 127 -7.83 8.46 -2.33
N SER A 128 -8.82 7.59 -2.23
CA SER A 128 -9.98 7.80 -1.35
C SER A 128 -9.73 7.40 0.10
N SER A 129 -8.69 6.61 0.38
CA SER A 129 -8.54 5.96 1.68
C SER A 129 -8.23 6.92 2.83
N GLY A 130 -7.63 8.08 2.53
CA GLY A 130 -7.29 9.13 3.48
C GLY A 130 -8.34 10.25 3.61
N ARG A 131 -9.57 10.04 3.12
CA ARG A 131 -10.68 10.99 3.26
C ARG A 131 -11.55 10.64 4.47
N GLU A 132 -12.13 11.66 5.09
CA GLU A 132 -13.08 11.49 6.19
C GLU A 132 -14.26 10.59 5.77
N GLY A 133 -14.59 9.60 6.61
CA GLY A 133 -15.60 8.58 6.30
C GLY A 133 -15.15 7.44 5.37
N SER A 134 -13.85 7.34 5.08
CA SER A 134 -13.28 6.19 4.38
C SER A 134 -13.47 4.88 5.16
N THR A 135 -13.61 3.77 4.45
CA THR A 135 -13.71 2.43 5.04
C THR A 135 -12.39 2.06 5.73
N ARG A 136 -12.50 1.74 7.01
CA ARG A 136 -11.43 1.17 7.84
C ARG A 136 -11.63 -0.34 7.95
N TYR A 137 -10.53 -1.08 8.04
CA TYR A 137 -10.50 -2.53 8.16
C TYR A 137 -9.82 -2.89 9.47
N HIS A 138 -10.48 -3.70 10.30
CA HIS A 138 -9.98 -4.06 11.61
C HIS A 138 -8.92 -5.18 11.53
N ASP A 139 -7.74 -4.95 12.10
CA ASP A 139 -6.62 -5.89 12.14
C ASP A 139 -6.60 -6.67 13.46
N ALA A 140 -7.57 -7.56 13.65
CA ALA A 140 -7.69 -8.35 14.88
C ALA A 140 -6.46 -9.24 15.16
N ASP A 141 -5.74 -9.64 14.10
CA ASP A 141 -4.71 -10.68 14.19
C ASP A 141 -3.33 -10.15 14.58
N HIS A 142 -3.02 -8.86 14.36
CA HIS A 142 -1.66 -8.34 14.56
C HIS A 142 -1.61 -7.10 15.46
N THR A 143 -2.28 -6.02 15.07
CA THR A 143 -2.16 -4.73 15.77
C THR A 143 -3.38 -4.39 16.64
N GLY A 144 -4.54 -4.99 16.36
CA GLY A 144 -5.83 -4.57 16.93
C GLY A 144 -6.28 -3.19 16.44
N GLN A 145 -5.62 -2.64 15.42
CA GLN A 145 -5.88 -1.30 14.89
C GLN A 145 -6.71 -1.34 13.62
N ASP A 146 -7.31 -0.19 13.30
CA ASP A 146 -8.13 0.01 12.11
C ASP A 146 -7.29 0.60 10.97
N LEU A 147 -7.05 -0.19 9.93
CA LEU A 147 -6.22 0.18 8.79
C LEU A 147 -7.05 0.74 7.62
N SER A 148 -6.52 1.73 6.92
CA SER A 148 -7.07 2.22 5.66
C SER A 148 -6.73 1.26 4.51
N PHE A 149 -7.48 1.33 3.40
CA PHE A 149 -7.19 0.50 2.22
C PHE A 149 -5.73 0.62 1.73
N LYS A 150 -5.17 1.85 1.74
CA LYS A 150 -3.77 2.07 1.35
C LYS A 150 -2.80 1.32 2.26
N GLN A 151 -3.02 1.33 3.57
CA GLN A 151 -2.17 0.62 4.53
C GLN A 151 -2.23 -0.90 4.30
N VAL A 152 -3.42 -1.45 4.11
CA VAL A 152 -3.58 -2.88 3.79
C VAL A 152 -2.91 -3.24 2.46
N PHE A 153 -3.08 -2.42 1.42
CA PHE A 153 -2.43 -2.64 0.13
C PHE A 153 -0.89 -2.56 0.24
N LEU A 154 -0.38 -1.62 1.04
CA LEU A 154 1.05 -1.50 1.32
C LEU A 154 1.60 -2.63 2.20
N ARG A 155 0.77 -3.30 3.00
CA ARG A 155 1.19 -4.45 3.80
C ARG A 155 1.21 -5.75 2.99
N CYS A 156 0.19 -5.96 2.15
CA CYS A 156 0.05 -7.21 1.37
C CYS A 156 1.09 -7.38 0.24
N GLN A 157 1.13 -8.60 -0.31
CA GLN A 157 2.00 -9.00 -1.42
C GLN A 157 1.35 -8.81 -2.81
N ALA A 158 0.19 -8.18 -2.89
CA ALA A 158 -0.55 -8.06 -4.15
C ALA A 158 0.24 -7.36 -5.25
N LEU A 159 1.02 -6.31 -4.93
CA LEU A 159 1.82 -5.59 -5.93
C LEU A 159 2.96 -6.45 -6.52
N PRO A 160 3.85 -7.08 -5.72
CA PRO A 160 4.84 -8.02 -6.23
C PRO A 160 4.25 -9.19 -7.03
N ILE A 161 3.12 -9.75 -6.57
CA ILE A 161 2.42 -10.81 -7.28
C ILE A 161 1.91 -10.31 -8.63
N THR A 162 1.34 -9.10 -8.68
CA THR A 162 0.87 -8.49 -9.93
C THR A 162 2.01 -8.33 -10.92
N LEU A 163 3.16 -7.82 -10.50
CA LEU A 163 4.35 -7.69 -11.35
C LEU A 163 4.84 -9.05 -11.88
N THR A 164 4.80 -10.08 -11.03
CA THR A 164 5.11 -11.47 -11.43
C THR A 164 4.14 -11.99 -12.49
N THR A 165 2.85 -11.75 -12.31
CA THR A 165 1.82 -12.13 -13.29
C THR A 165 2.01 -11.38 -14.61
N LEU A 166 2.31 -10.08 -14.57
CA LEU A 166 2.52 -9.24 -15.75
C LEU A 166 3.79 -9.62 -16.53
N ALA A 167 4.89 -9.93 -15.85
CA ALA A 167 6.14 -10.34 -16.49
C ALA A 167 5.98 -11.62 -17.34
N ARG A 168 5.04 -12.50 -16.95
CA ARG A 168 4.68 -13.73 -17.70
C ARG A 168 3.78 -13.46 -18.92
N GLN A 169 3.18 -12.28 -19.03
CA GLN A 169 2.23 -11.92 -20.10
C GLN A 169 2.90 -11.02 -21.16
N ASN A 170 3.54 -11.65 -22.16
CA ASN A 170 4.29 -10.94 -23.21
C ASN A 170 3.50 -9.86 -23.96
N ASP A 171 2.21 -10.07 -24.19
CA ASP A 171 1.36 -9.10 -24.90
C ASP A 171 1.02 -7.89 -24.02
N VAL A 172 0.89 -8.10 -22.71
CA VAL A 172 0.53 -7.04 -21.76
C VAL A 172 1.76 -6.19 -21.44
N LYS A 173 2.91 -6.83 -21.17
CA LYS A 173 4.11 -6.12 -20.71
C LYS A 173 4.62 -5.08 -21.70
N LYS A 174 4.56 -5.35 -23.01
CA LYS A 174 4.95 -4.38 -24.07
C LYS A 174 4.16 -3.06 -24.01
N HIS A 175 2.90 -3.11 -23.55
CA HIS A 175 2.06 -1.93 -23.43
C HIS A 175 2.30 -1.16 -22.11
N LEU A 176 2.87 -1.82 -21.10
CA LEU A 176 3.10 -1.23 -19.77
C LEU A 176 4.52 -0.71 -19.58
N MET A 177 5.49 -1.17 -20.36
CA MET A 177 6.89 -0.71 -20.29
C MET A 177 7.06 0.73 -20.77
N GLY A 178 8.05 1.41 -20.18
CA GLY A 178 8.45 2.77 -20.51
C GLY A 178 7.67 3.85 -19.75
N LYS A 179 8.26 5.05 -19.65
CA LYS A 179 7.61 6.20 -19.02
C LYS A 179 6.37 6.62 -19.86
N PRO A 180 5.22 6.92 -19.24
CA PRO A 180 4.09 7.50 -19.96
C PRO A 180 4.45 8.86 -20.54
N ASP A 181 3.98 9.14 -21.76
CA ASP A 181 4.25 10.40 -22.46
C ASP A 181 3.52 11.58 -21.80
N GLU A 182 4.13 12.76 -21.84
CA GLU A 182 3.54 14.00 -21.30
C GLU A 182 2.31 14.42 -22.14
N GLY A 183 1.14 13.95 -21.75
CA GLY A 183 -0.14 14.18 -22.46
C GLY A 183 -0.98 12.91 -22.64
N GLU A 184 -0.40 11.73 -22.41
CA GLU A 184 -1.18 10.50 -22.35
C GLU A 184 -2.11 10.52 -21.13
N SER A 185 -3.40 10.30 -21.37
CA SER A 185 -4.39 10.12 -20.31
C SER A 185 -5.29 8.94 -20.65
N GLY A 186 -5.66 8.18 -19.62
CA GLY A 186 -6.58 7.05 -19.77
C GLY A 186 -5.97 5.77 -20.39
N THR A 187 -4.65 5.71 -20.59
CA THR A 187 -3.99 4.49 -21.06
C THR A 187 -3.71 3.53 -19.89
N PRO A 188 -3.65 2.20 -20.11
CA PRO A 188 -3.26 1.23 -19.08
C PRO A 188 -1.91 1.54 -18.44
N ARG A 189 -0.95 2.02 -19.24
CA ARG A 189 0.37 2.48 -18.77
C ARG A 189 0.24 3.59 -17.75
N VAL A 190 -0.56 4.63 -18.05
CA VAL A 190 -0.76 5.75 -17.11
C VAL A 190 -1.35 5.27 -15.79
N TYR A 191 -2.38 4.41 -15.81
CA TYR A 191 -2.98 3.88 -14.59
C TYR A 191 -2.01 2.99 -13.79
N PHE A 192 -1.20 2.19 -14.48
CA PHE A 192 -0.17 1.37 -13.84
C PHE A 192 0.89 2.24 -13.15
N HIS A 193 1.48 3.22 -13.85
CA HIS A 193 2.46 4.13 -13.24
C HIS A 193 1.85 5.00 -12.13
N GLN A 194 0.58 5.39 -12.26
CA GLN A 194 -0.14 6.08 -11.20
C GLN A 194 -0.22 5.20 -9.94
N LEU A 195 -0.62 3.93 -10.06
CA LEU A 195 -0.65 2.99 -8.95
C LEU A 195 0.72 2.86 -8.28
N LEU A 196 1.78 2.68 -9.07
CA LEU A 196 3.15 2.58 -8.57
C LEU A 196 3.60 3.85 -7.83
N SER A 197 3.28 5.03 -8.37
CA SER A 197 3.61 6.32 -7.74
C SER A 197 2.91 6.53 -6.39
N LEU A 198 1.76 5.88 -6.17
CA LEU A 198 1.07 5.90 -4.87
C LEU A 198 1.66 4.90 -3.87
N CYS A 199 2.45 3.93 -4.35
CA CYS A 199 3.03 2.85 -3.56
C CYS A 199 4.51 3.06 -3.23
N PHE A 200 5.23 3.87 -4.00
CA PHE A 200 6.67 4.06 -3.84
C PHE A 200 7.06 5.45 -3.34
N LYS A 201 8.04 5.50 -2.44
CA LYS A 201 8.58 6.75 -1.87
C LYS A 201 9.48 7.54 -2.82
N ALA A 202 10.01 6.89 -3.85
CA ALA A 202 10.93 7.50 -4.79
C ALA A 202 10.22 8.10 -6.02
N PRO A 203 10.81 9.13 -6.66
CA PRO A 203 10.32 9.63 -7.93
C PRO A 203 10.33 8.56 -9.03
N ALA A 204 9.42 8.69 -10.00
CA ALA A 204 9.27 7.75 -11.11
C ALA A 204 10.57 7.53 -11.90
N SER A 205 11.45 8.52 -11.97
CA SER A 205 12.77 8.37 -12.62
C SER A 205 13.62 7.25 -12.02
N LEU A 206 13.37 6.84 -10.78
CA LEU A 206 14.16 5.83 -10.08
C LEU A 206 13.53 4.44 -10.15
N PHE A 207 12.22 4.32 -9.96
CA PHE A 207 11.58 3.00 -9.96
C PHE A 207 11.15 2.53 -11.36
N VAL A 208 10.95 3.43 -12.33
CA VAL A 208 10.52 3.02 -13.69
C VAL A 208 11.56 2.14 -14.39
N PRO A 209 12.88 2.48 -14.39
CA PRO A 209 13.90 1.60 -14.98
C PRO A 209 13.92 0.22 -14.33
N LEU A 210 13.65 0.14 -13.02
CA LEU A 210 13.59 -1.12 -12.29
C LEU A 210 12.36 -1.95 -12.68
N VAL A 211 11.21 -1.31 -12.85
CA VAL A 211 9.99 -1.97 -13.33
C VAL A 211 10.16 -2.44 -14.77
N ASP A 212 10.78 -1.64 -15.63
CA ASP A 212 11.09 -2.04 -17.00
C ASP A 212 12.06 -3.23 -17.02
N ALA A 213 13.06 -3.25 -16.13
CA ALA A 213 13.95 -4.41 -15.96
C ALA A 213 13.15 -5.66 -15.54
N ILE A 214 12.27 -5.56 -14.54
CA ILE A 214 11.41 -6.66 -14.08
C ILE A 214 10.54 -7.22 -15.21
N LEU A 215 9.93 -6.34 -16.01
CA LEU A 215 9.07 -6.75 -17.12
C LEU A 215 9.86 -7.31 -18.32
N SER A 216 11.13 -6.92 -18.46
CA SER A 216 12.03 -7.41 -19.51
C SER A 216 12.66 -8.76 -19.17
N THR A 217 12.97 -9.00 -17.90
CA THR A 217 13.56 -10.27 -17.44
C THR A 217 12.58 -11.42 -17.63
N ASP A 218 13.04 -12.50 -18.26
CA ASP A 218 12.25 -13.72 -18.35
C ASP A 218 12.05 -14.31 -16.92
N PRO A 219 10.79 -14.53 -16.48
CA PRO A 219 10.50 -15.16 -15.19
C PRO A 219 11.18 -16.52 -14.97
N SER A 220 11.65 -17.18 -16.03
CA SER A 220 12.47 -18.40 -15.94
C SER A 220 13.79 -18.17 -15.19
N HIS A 221 14.39 -16.97 -15.27
CA HIS A 221 15.53 -16.53 -14.47
C HIS A 221 15.09 -16.12 -13.05
N THR A 222 14.54 -17.09 -12.32
CA THR A 222 13.89 -16.91 -11.02
C THR A 222 14.75 -16.10 -10.04
N MET A 223 16.07 -16.33 -9.99
CA MET A 223 16.94 -15.62 -9.06
C MET A 223 17.05 -14.12 -9.36
N GLN A 224 17.30 -13.74 -10.62
CA GLN A 224 17.42 -12.32 -11.01
C GLN A 224 16.08 -11.59 -10.84
N PHE A 225 15.00 -12.24 -11.25
CA PHE A 225 13.65 -11.71 -11.11
C PHE A 225 13.31 -11.43 -9.64
N GLN A 226 13.62 -12.36 -8.73
CA GLN A 226 13.41 -12.17 -7.29
C GLN A 226 14.30 -11.05 -6.72
N LYS A 227 15.56 -10.93 -7.16
CA LYS A 227 16.46 -9.83 -6.75
C LYS A 227 15.90 -8.46 -7.17
N LEU A 228 15.37 -8.33 -8.39
CA LEU A 228 14.77 -7.09 -8.89
C LEU A 228 13.47 -6.73 -8.13
N LEU A 229 12.60 -7.72 -7.87
CA LEU A 229 11.41 -7.51 -7.03
C LEU A 229 11.79 -7.13 -5.59
N GLY A 230 12.82 -7.76 -5.03
CA GLY A 230 13.37 -7.42 -3.73
C GLY A 230 13.84 -5.96 -3.70
N LEU A 231 14.60 -5.53 -4.70
CA LEU A 231 15.03 -4.13 -4.83
C LEU A 231 13.84 -3.16 -4.92
N LEU A 232 12.81 -3.51 -5.70
CA LEU A 232 11.62 -2.69 -5.85
C LEU A 232 10.82 -2.58 -4.53
N SER A 233 10.80 -3.65 -3.73
CA SER A 233 10.14 -3.64 -2.42
C SER A 233 10.75 -2.63 -1.45
N LEU A 234 12.05 -2.31 -1.58
CA LEU A 234 12.74 -1.30 -0.76
C LEU A 234 12.29 0.12 -1.06
N TYR A 235 11.73 0.34 -2.25
CA TYR A 235 11.11 1.61 -2.63
C TYR A 235 9.69 1.76 -2.11
N LYS A 236 9.05 0.69 -1.63
CA LYS A 236 7.67 0.71 -1.13
C LYS A 236 7.55 1.63 0.08
N TYR A 237 6.45 2.37 0.17
CA TYR A 237 6.07 3.04 1.40
C TYR A 237 5.88 2.01 2.52
N ASP A 238 6.38 2.36 3.70
CA ASP A 238 6.12 1.59 4.91
C ASP A 238 4.69 1.87 5.38
N TRP A 239 3.89 0.81 5.54
CA TRP A 239 2.48 0.92 5.87
C TRP A 239 2.26 1.47 7.29
N GLU A 240 3.17 1.18 8.23
CA GLU A 240 3.08 1.68 9.60
C GLU A 240 3.47 3.17 9.67
N ASP A 241 4.45 3.62 8.87
CA ASP A 241 4.76 5.05 8.79
C ASP A 241 3.60 5.84 8.14
N GLU A 242 2.91 5.24 7.15
CA GLU A 242 1.68 5.81 6.60
C GLU A 242 0.54 5.84 7.64
N HIS A 243 0.42 4.82 8.49
CA HIS A 243 -0.50 4.81 9.62
C HIS A 243 -0.25 5.98 10.58
N HIS A 244 1.00 6.12 11.05
CA HIS A 244 1.36 7.25 11.89
C HIS A 244 1.18 8.60 11.17
N GLN A 245 1.43 8.68 9.86
CA GLN A 245 1.17 9.91 9.13
C GLN A 245 -0.31 10.29 9.12
N GLU A 246 -1.20 9.31 9.01
CA GLU A 246 -2.63 9.52 9.08
C GLU A 246 -3.09 9.93 10.49
N GLU A 247 -2.63 9.24 11.54
CA GLU A 247 -2.88 9.63 12.93
C GLU A 247 -2.45 11.08 13.20
N ARG A 248 -1.29 11.49 12.67
CA ARG A 248 -0.81 12.86 12.79
C ARG A 248 -1.71 13.87 12.07
N ARG A 249 -2.30 13.53 10.92
CA ARG A 249 -3.26 14.40 10.23
C ARG A 249 -4.52 14.56 11.07
N ASP A 250 -5.06 13.47 11.61
CA ASP A 250 -6.27 13.49 12.44
C ASP A 250 -6.05 14.30 13.72
N LEU A 251 -4.92 14.09 14.39
CA LEU A 251 -4.51 14.87 15.55
C LEU A 251 -4.32 16.35 15.20
N ALA A 252 -3.71 16.68 14.06
CA ALA A 252 -3.55 18.07 13.62
C ALA A 252 -4.91 18.74 13.38
N ILE A 253 -5.86 18.06 12.73
CA ILE A 253 -7.24 18.56 12.54
C ILE A 253 -7.89 18.81 13.91
N ARG A 254 -7.78 17.86 14.85
CA ARG A 254 -8.29 18.02 16.22
C ARG A 254 -7.66 19.21 16.93
N THR A 255 -6.35 19.44 16.77
CA THR A 255 -5.69 20.62 17.37
C THR A 255 -6.25 21.93 16.83
N GLU A 256 -6.51 22.04 15.53
CA GLU A 256 -7.10 23.25 14.95
C GLU A 256 -8.55 23.46 15.39
N GLN A 257 -9.34 22.38 15.48
CA GLN A 257 -10.71 22.43 16.02
C GLN A 257 -10.72 22.93 17.47
N LEU A 258 -9.83 22.40 18.32
CA LEU A 258 -9.70 22.82 19.71
C LEU A 258 -9.23 24.27 19.85
N LYS A 259 -8.26 24.71 19.03
CA LYS A 259 -7.83 26.12 18.97
C LYS A 259 -9.00 27.04 18.60
N HIS A 260 -9.79 26.69 17.59
CA HIS A 260 -10.97 27.45 17.21
C HIS A 260 -12.03 27.47 18.31
N ALA A 261 -12.30 26.33 18.96
CA ALA A 261 -13.22 26.27 20.10
C ALA A 261 -12.76 27.19 21.23
N ILE A 262 -11.46 27.21 21.57
CA ILE A 262 -10.88 28.09 22.60
C ILE A 262 -11.04 29.57 22.23
N HIS A 263 -10.84 29.95 20.96
CA HIS A 263 -11.01 31.33 20.51
C HIS A 263 -12.49 31.77 20.51
N GLN A 264 -13.41 30.87 20.16
CA GLN A 264 -14.86 31.16 20.17
C GLN A 264 -15.41 31.33 21.59
N MET A 265 -14.74 30.77 22.61
CA MET A 265 -15.05 30.98 24.02
C MET A 265 -14.60 32.38 24.47
N SER A 266 -15.33 33.40 24.02
CA SER A 266 -15.21 34.79 24.49
C SER A 266 -15.54 34.83 25.99
N VAL A 267 -14.55 35.19 26.79
CA VAL A 267 -14.75 35.53 28.20
C VAL A 267 -15.10 37.03 28.25
N PRO A 268 -16.19 37.42 28.92
CA PRO A 268 -16.49 38.84 29.10
C PRO A 268 -15.31 39.54 29.79
N PRO A 269 -14.85 40.70 29.29
CA PRO A 269 -13.63 41.33 29.78
C PRO A 269 -13.71 41.64 31.28
N SER A 270 -12.61 41.37 32.00
CA SER A 270 -12.42 41.58 33.46
C SER A 270 -12.56 43.04 33.94
N GLY A 271 -13.12 43.94 33.15
CA GLY A 271 -13.36 45.34 33.50
C GLY A 271 -14.82 45.68 33.83
N ALA A 272 -15.77 44.78 33.58
CA ALA A 272 -17.16 45.00 33.96
C ALA A 272 -17.35 44.57 35.42
N THR A 273 -17.36 45.55 36.33
CA THR A 273 -17.53 45.38 37.77
C THR A 273 -18.62 44.34 38.08
N LEU A 274 -18.24 43.30 38.84
CA LEU A 274 -19.16 42.24 39.28
C LEU A 274 -20.29 42.76 40.19
N GLN A 275 -20.24 44.03 40.62
CA GLN A 275 -21.21 44.64 41.52
C GLN A 275 -22.64 44.73 40.96
N GLU A 276 -22.83 44.76 39.63
CA GLU A 276 -24.16 44.95 39.01
C GLU A 276 -24.74 43.69 38.34
N LYS A 277 -24.08 42.54 38.45
CA LYS A 277 -24.44 41.34 37.67
C LYS A 277 -25.13 40.27 38.51
N ASP A 278 -26.19 39.70 37.94
CA ASP A 278 -26.96 38.57 38.48
C ASP A 278 -26.10 37.30 38.64
N ASP A 279 -26.48 36.43 39.58
CA ASP A 279 -25.78 35.16 39.83
C ASP A 279 -25.73 34.24 38.60
N SER A 280 -26.74 34.33 37.72
CA SER A 280 -26.78 33.60 36.44
C SER A 280 -25.63 33.97 35.51
N PHE A 281 -25.19 35.24 35.55
CA PHE A 281 -24.03 35.72 34.80
C PHE A 281 -22.73 35.15 35.38
N ILE A 282 -22.59 35.13 36.71
CA ILE A 282 -21.43 34.56 37.40
C ILE A 282 -21.30 33.07 37.06
N ASP A 283 -22.38 32.31 37.20
CA ASP A 283 -22.36 30.87 36.88
C ASP A 283 -22.03 30.63 35.39
N THR A 284 -22.51 31.48 34.47
CA THR A 284 -22.16 31.39 33.04
C THR A 284 -20.68 31.70 32.77
N ALA A 285 -20.12 32.71 33.44
CA ALA A 285 -18.71 33.07 33.34
C ALA A 285 -17.81 31.95 33.91
N CYS A 286 -18.14 31.42 35.09
CA CYS A 286 -17.45 30.28 35.69
C CYS A 286 -17.49 29.04 34.77
N GLN A 287 -18.64 28.74 34.16
CA GLN A 287 -18.75 27.65 33.18
C GLN A 287 -17.91 27.90 31.92
N THR A 288 -17.83 29.14 31.45
CA THR A 288 -17.04 29.49 30.27
C THR A 288 -15.54 29.34 30.54
N HIS A 289 -15.06 29.81 31.69
CA HIS A 289 -13.69 29.59 32.14
C HIS A 289 -13.37 28.10 32.29
N ALA A 290 -14.27 27.31 32.89
CA ALA A 290 -14.09 25.87 33.06
C ALA A 290 -14.02 25.13 31.70
N ARG A 291 -14.91 25.45 30.75
CA ARG A 291 -14.87 24.87 29.40
C ARG A 291 -13.60 25.24 28.64
N ARG A 292 -13.14 26.49 28.77
CA ARG A 292 -11.91 26.97 28.13
C ARG A 292 -10.67 26.26 28.68
N VAL A 293 -10.58 26.14 30.00
CA VAL A 293 -9.52 25.36 30.66
C VAL A 293 -9.55 23.90 30.21
N LYS A 294 -10.72 23.25 30.20
CA LYS A 294 -10.86 21.86 29.75
C LYS A 294 -10.42 21.66 28.30
N ALA A 295 -10.87 22.51 27.38
CA ALA A 295 -10.45 22.44 25.97
C ALA A 295 -8.95 22.68 25.80
N SER A 296 -8.36 23.59 26.59
CA SER A 296 -6.91 23.80 26.57
C SER A 296 -6.10 22.66 27.16
N ALA A 297 -6.61 21.95 28.18
CA ALA A 297 -5.99 20.74 28.71
C ALA A 297 -6.04 19.60 27.67
N GLU A 298 -7.18 19.43 27.00
CA GLU A 298 -7.33 18.48 25.89
C GLU A 298 -6.40 18.81 24.72
N LEU A 299 -6.20 20.11 24.44
CA LEU A 299 -5.23 20.56 23.45
C LEU A 299 -3.82 20.12 23.83
N VAL A 300 -3.36 20.35 25.07
CA VAL A 300 -2.05 19.89 25.55
C VAL A 300 -1.92 18.36 25.45
N ALA A 301 -2.96 17.61 25.83
CA ALA A 301 -2.98 16.15 25.70
C ALA A 301 -2.85 15.70 24.23
N THR A 302 -3.58 16.35 23.31
CA THR A 302 -3.49 16.07 21.87
C THR A 302 -2.09 16.36 21.33
N TYR A 303 -1.49 17.47 21.74
CA TYR A 303 -0.11 17.82 21.42
C TYR A 303 0.89 16.79 21.96
N LYS A 304 0.70 16.30 23.19
CA LYS A 304 1.54 15.23 23.78
C LYS A 304 1.49 13.95 22.95
N THR A 305 0.30 13.53 22.51
CA THR A 305 0.13 12.37 21.61
C THR A 305 0.81 12.61 20.26
N LEU A 306 0.68 13.82 19.71
CA LEU A 306 1.31 14.17 18.44
C LEU A 306 2.85 14.17 18.53
N MET A 307 3.42 14.64 19.64
CA MET A 307 4.87 14.51 19.93
C MET A 307 5.30 13.04 19.95
N HIS A 308 4.54 12.20 20.65
CA HIS A 308 4.87 10.78 20.76
C HIS A 308 4.85 10.08 19.39
N SER A 309 3.81 10.33 18.57
CA SER A 309 3.71 9.81 17.21
C SER A 309 4.85 10.29 16.29
N LEU A 310 5.27 11.56 16.41
CA LEU A 310 6.44 12.08 15.68
C LEU A 310 7.74 11.38 16.11
N GLN A 311 7.92 11.15 17.41
CA GLN A 311 9.09 10.46 17.92
C GLN A 311 9.14 8.99 17.48
N GLN A 312 8.00 8.28 17.55
CA GLN A 312 7.89 6.90 17.07
C GLN A 312 8.21 6.80 15.58
N SER A 313 7.62 7.68 14.75
CA SER A 313 7.90 7.72 13.30
C SER A 313 9.35 8.08 12.99
N SER A 314 9.99 8.95 13.79
CA SER A 314 11.42 9.27 13.66
C SER A 314 12.32 8.05 13.92
N VAL A 315 12.10 7.36 15.05
CA VAL A 315 12.83 6.14 15.41
C VAL A 315 12.63 5.07 14.35
N ARG A 316 11.38 4.85 13.96
CA ARG A 316 11.02 3.86 12.95
C ARG A 316 11.66 4.13 11.60
N ARG A 317 11.62 5.37 11.10
CA ARG A 317 12.27 5.71 9.82
C ARG A 317 13.77 5.47 9.88
N LYS A 318 14.41 5.74 11.01
CA LYS A 318 15.81 5.41 11.22
C LYS A 318 16.05 3.90 11.12
N ASP A 319 15.26 3.10 11.85
CA ASP A 319 15.36 1.64 11.82
C ASP A 319 15.15 1.08 10.40
N VAL A 320 14.13 1.57 9.68
CA VAL A 320 13.86 1.18 8.29
C VAL A 320 15.01 1.61 7.36
N THR A 321 15.62 2.76 7.60
CA THR A 321 16.77 3.23 6.82
C THR A 321 17.97 2.32 7.02
N ASP A 322 18.29 1.99 8.27
CA ASP A 322 19.38 1.11 8.62
C ASP A 322 19.14 -0.30 8.03
N GLN A 323 17.93 -0.84 8.17
CA GLN A 323 17.53 -2.11 7.56
C GLN A 323 17.65 -2.08 6.03
N THR A 324 17.18 -1.01 5.38
CA THR A 324 17.29 -0.85 3.92
C THR A 324 18.76 -0.82 3.49
N ALA A 325 19.61 -0.10 4.22
CA ALA A 325 21.04 -0.03 3.94
C ALA A 325 21.71 -1.40 4.08
N THR A 326 21.36 -2.17 5.12
CA THR A 326 21.84 -3.55 5.31
C THR A 326 21.37 -4.46 4.18
N GLN A 327 20.10 -4.42 3.80
CA GLN A 327 19.54 -5.23 2.71
C GLN A 327 20.17 -4.90 1.36
N LEU A 328 20.41 -3.62 1.05
CA LEU A 328 21.11 -3.20 -0.17
C LEU A 328 22.56 -3.66 -0.18
N THR A 329 23.24 -3.63 0.97
CA THR A 329 24.61 -4.11 1.10
C THR A 329 24.69 -5.62 0.86
N HIS A 330 23.77 -6.40 1.46
CA HIS A 330 23.68 -7.85 1.21
C HIS A 330 23.32 -8.17 -0.25
N LEU A 331 22.39 -7.42 -0.85
CA LEU A 331 22.03 -7.61 -2.26
C LEU A 331 23.24 -7.34 -3.15
N ARG A 332 23.98 -6.25 -2.88
CA ARG A 332 25.18 -5.90 -3.63
C ARG A 332 26.25 -6.98 -3.54
N THR A 333 26.57 -7.47 -2.35
CA THR A 333 27.57 -8.54 -2.19
C THR A 333 27.13 -9.85 -2.83
N ALA A 334 25.83 -10.19 -2.75
CA ALA A 334 25.27 -11.36 -3.42
C ALA A 334 25.27 -11.23 -4.96
N VAL A 335 25.13 -10.01 -5.49
CA VAL A 335 25.25 -9.72 -6.93
C VAL A 335 26.70 -9.79 -7.38
N GLU A 336 27.63 -9.18 -6.64
CA GLU A 336 29.07 -9.23 -6.91
C GLU A 336 29.60 -10.67 -6.91
N HIS A 337 29.21 -11.47 -5.92
CA HIS A 337 29.57 -12.88 -5.86
C HIS A 337 29.03 -13.67 -7.07
N HIS A 338 27.79 -13.39 -7.49
CA HIS A 338 27.20 -14.06 -8.65
C HIS A 338 27.88 -13.68 -9.96
N ILE A 339 28.28 -12.40 -10.13
CA ILE A 339 29.07 -11.97 -11.29
C ILE A 339 30.40 -12.72 -11.34
N SER A 340 31.09 -12.87 -10.19
CA SER A 340 32.32 -13.67 -10.14
C SER A 340 32.08 -15.13 -10.55
N GLN A 341 31.01 -15.76 -10.04
CA GLN A 341 30.66 -17.14 -10.42
C GLN A 341 30.37 -17.30 -11.92
N LEU A 342 29.60 -16.38 -12.52
CA LEU A 342 29.31 -16.40 -13.95
C LEU A 342 30.57 -16.18 -14.79
N SER A 343 31.45 -15.27 -14.36
CA SER A 343 32.76 -15.08 -14.98
C SER A 343 33.59 -16.37 -14.91
N ASP A 344 33.69 -17.01 -13.75
CA ASP A 344 34.47 -18.24 -13.58
C ASP A 344 33.91 -19.39 -14.45
N ASN A 345 32.57 -19.51 -14.54
CA ASN A 345 31.90 -20.46 -15.42
C ASN A 345 32.18 -20.17 -16.91
N ALA A 346 32.15 -18.91 -17.32
CA ALA A 346 32.47 -18.50 -18.68
C ALA A 346 33.94 -18.81 -19.05
N HIS A 347 34.88 -18.64 -18.12
CA HIS A 347 36.28 -19.04 -18.34
C HIS A 347 36.42 -20.57 -18.40
N SER A 348 35.77 -21.30 -17.50
CA SER A 348 35.79 -22.76 -17.47
C SER A 348 35.25 -23.40 -18.76
N THR A 349 34.17 -22.85 -19.32
CA THR A 349 33.62 -23.31 -20.61
C THR A 349 34.57 -23.03 -21.79
N VAL A 350 35.30 -21.91 -21.76
CA VAL A 350 36.36 -21.63 -22.76
C VAL A 350 37.50 -22.64 -22.66
N ASP A 351 37.99 -22.92 -21.45
CA ASP A 351 39.04 -23.91 -21.22
C ASP A 351 38.61 -25.31 -21.66
N ARG A 352 37.35 -25.68 -21.36
CA ARG A 352 36.77 -26.96 -21.77
C ARG A 352 36.62 -27.07 -23.28
N LYS A 353 36.20 -26.00 -23.97
CA LYS A 353 36.16 -25.94 -25.45
C LYS A 353 37.56 -26.12 -26.04
N ALA A 354 38.57 -25.44 -25.50
CA ALA A 354 39.96 -25.58 -25.96
C ALA A 354 40.51 -27.00 -25.73
N ALA A 355 40.19 -27.63 -24.59
CA ALA A 355 40.54 -29.01 -24.31
C ALA A 355 39.87 -29.97 -25.30
N LEU A 356 38.56 -29.82 -25.54
CA LEU A 356 37.82 -30.63 -26.51
C LEU A 356 38.36 -30.46 -27.94
N GLN A 357 38.75 -29.24 -28.32
CA GLN A 357 39.37 -28.98 -29.62
C GLN A 357 40.73 -29.67 -29.75
N THR A 358 41.56 -29.62 -28.70
CA THR A 358 42.86 -30.31 -28.65
C THR A 358 42.68 -31.84 -28.73
N GLU A 359 41.68 -32.39 -28.04
CA GLU A 359 41.33 -33.81 -28.11
C GLU A 359 40.85 -34.22 -29.50
N MET A 360 40.02 -33.38 -30.14
CA MET A 360 39.57 -33.59 -31.51
C MET A 360 40.75 -33.60 -32.49
N GLU A 361 41.68 -32.65 -32.37
CA GLU A 361 42.89 -32.56 -33.19
C GLU A 361 43.74 -33.83 -33.03
N LYS A 362 44.07 -34.22 -31.80
CA LYS A 362 44.83 -35.45 -31.51
C LYS A 362 44.15 -36.71 -32.05
N ALA A 363 42.84 -36.84 -31.87
CA ALA A 363 42.07 -37.97 -32.40
C ALA A 363 42.09 -37.98 -33.94
N SER A 364 42.01 -36.81 -34.57
CA SER A 364 42.06 -36.67 -36.03
C SER A 364 43.45 -36.98 -36.59
N GLU A 365 44.51 -36.58 -35.90
CA GLU A 365 45.90 -36.89 -36.25
C GLU A 365 46.18 -38.40 -36.14
N GLY A 366 45.72 -39.02 -35.06
CA GLY A 366 45.83 -40.47 -34.86
C GLY A 366 45.16 -41.26 -36.00
N LEU A 367 43.93 -40.88 -36.36
CA LEU A 367 43.20 -41.51 -37.47
C LEU A 367 43.81 -41.17 -38.84
N ALA A 368 44.35 -39.96 -39.03
CA ALA A 368 45.06 -39.59 -40.26
C ALA A 368 46.35 -40.40 -40.43
N HIS A 369 47.05 -40.69 -39.33
CA HIS A 369 48.20 -41.59 -39.35
C HIS A 369 47.79 -43.02 -39.74
N THR A 370 46.68 -43.54 -39.17
CA THR A 370 46.12 -44.83 -39.59
C THR A 370 45.75 -44.85 -41.07
N LEU A 371 45.10 -43.80 -41.58
CA LEU A 371 44.75 -43.68 -43.00
C LEU A 371 45.99 -43.67 -43.90
N ARG A 372 47.06 -42.99 -43.49
CA ARG A 372 48.32 -42.97 -44.25
C ARG A 372 48.96 -44.35 -44.31
N GLY A 373 49.01 -45.08 -43.19
CA GLY A 373 49.50 -46.46 -43.17
C GLY A 373 48.68 -47.38 -44.09
N LEU A 374 47.35 -47.21 -44.10
CA LEU A 374 46.48 -47.92 -45.03
C LEU A 374 46.77 -47.54 -46.49
N ASP A 375 46.98 -46.26 -46.81
CA ASP A 375 47.32 -45.82 -48.18
C ASP A 375 48.67 -46.36 -48.65
N GLU A 376 49.67 -46.43 -47.76
CA GLU A 376 50.98 -47.04 -48.05
C GLU A 376 50.85 -48.55 -48.33
N GLU A 377 50.11 -49.28 -47.49
CA GLU A 377 49.80 -50.71 -47.73
C GLU A 377 49.07 -50.92 -49.06
N ARG A 378 48.14 -50.03 -49.42
CA ARG A 378 47.44 -50.08 -50.70
C ARG A 378 48.40 -49.91 -51.87
N LEU A 379 49.28 -48.91 -51.83
CA LEU A 379 50.27 -48.69 -52.88
C LEU A 379 51.20 -49.89 -53.05
N GLU A 380 51.57 -50.54 -51.95
CA GLU A 380 52.34 -51.79 -51.98
C GLU A 380 51.56 -52.91 -52.67
N ILE A 381 50.28 -53.12 -52.31
CA ILE A 381 49.41 -54.10 -52.95
C ILE A 381 49.22 -53.80 -54.45
N ASP A 382 49.01 -52.53 -54.82
CA ASP A 382 48.83 -52.11 -56.22
C ASP A 382 50.12 -52.36 -57.04
N SER A 383 51.31 -52.10 -56.46
CA SER A 383 52.61 -52.42 -57.06
C SER A 383 52.84 -53.93 -57.20
N GLN A 384 52.49 -54.72 -56.18
CA GLN A 384 52.52 -56.17 -56.25
C GLN A 384 51.58 -56.69 -57.33
N LEU A 385 50.40 -56.09 -57.48
CA LEU A 385 49.43 -56.42 -58.53
C LEU A 385 50.02 -56.11 -59.90
N GLU A 386 50.60 -54.94 -60.12
CA GLU A 386 51.21 -54.55 -61.39
C GLU A 386 52.38 -55.47 -61.79
N THR A 387 53.29 -55.77 -60.87
CA THR A 387 54.40 -56.71 -61.13
C THR A 387 53.90 -58.13 -61.44
N LEU A 388 52.78 -58.55 -60.83
CA LEU A 388 52.12 -59.81 -61.15
C LEU A 388 51.37 -59.75 -62.49
N GLU A 389 50.87 -58.59 -62.91
CA GLU A 389 50.29 -58.38 -64.25
C GLU A 389 51.33 -58.44 -65.36
N GLU A 390 52.54 -57.92 -65.12
CA GLU A 390 53.68 -58.07 -66.02
C GLU A 390 54.11 -59.53 -66.11
N LYS A 391 54.20 -60.23 -64.97
CA LYS A 391 54.43 -61.68 -64.93
C LYS A 391 53.31 -62.47 -65.61
N LYS A 392 52.04 -62.05 -65.50
CA LYS A 392 50.88 -62.62 -66.21
C LYS A 392 51.00 -62.50 -67.72
N LYS A 393 51.56 -61.40 -68.25
CA LYS A 393 51.84 -61.29 -69.69
C LYS A 393 52.86 -62.34 -70.14
N ALA A 394 53.86 -62.65 -69.30
CA ALA A 394 54.87 -63.68 -69.57
C ALA A 394 54.37 -65.12 -69.33
N LEU A 395 53.52 -65.33 -68.32
CA LEU A 395 53.05 -66.64 -67.84
C LEU A 395 51.63 -67.01 -68.27
N LYS A 396 51.01 -66.28 -69.23
CA LYS A 396 49.77 -66.68 -69.93
C LYS A 396 49.80 -68.11 -70.53
N LEU A 397 50.96 -68.77 -70.49
CA LEU A 397 51.22 -70.18 -70.80
C LEU A 397 51.03 -71.17 -69.62
N GLN A 398 50.81 -70.73 -68.36
CA GLN A 398 50.62 -71.56 -67.15
C GLN A 398 49.51 -70.98 -66.23
N LEU A 399 48.24 -71.23 -66.57
CA LEU A 399 47.09 -70.35 -66.30
C LEU A 399 46.33 -70.53 -64.95
N GLU A 400 46.33 -71.70 -64.31
CA GLU A 400 45.37 -72.00 -63.23
C GLU A 400 45.81 -71.55 -61.81
N ASP A 401 47.08 -71.73 -61.43
CA ASP A 401 47.58 -71.35 -60.09
C ASP A 401 47.58 -69.81 -59.87
N VAL A 402 47.86 -69.06 -60.93
CA VAL A 402 47.89 -67.58 -60.91
C VAL A 402 46.48 -66.98 -60.80
N THR A 403 45.45 -67.67 -61.28
CA THR A 403 44.05 -67.20 -61.18
C THR A 403 43.59 -67.16 -59.72
N GLN A 404 43.95 -68.17 -58.93
CA GLN A 404 43.63 -68.20 -57.49
C GLN A 404 44.37 -67.10 -56.72
N GLN A 405 45.61 -66.78 -57.08
CA GLN A 405 46.38 -65.70 -56.46
C GLN A 405 45.80 -64.31 -56.77
N ILE A 406 45.30 -64.08 -57.99
CA ILE A 406 44.61 -62.84 -58.36
C ILE A 406 43.31 -62.66 -57.57
N VAL A 407 42.50 -63.70 -57.44
CA VAL A 407 41.26 -63.64 -56.64
C VAL A 407 41.60 -63.32 -55.18
N ASN A 408 42.59 -64.01 -54.59
CA ASN A 408 43.03 -63.76 -53.23
C ASN A 408 43.52 -62.31 -53.01
N LEU A 409 44.26 -61.74 -53.97
CA LEU A 409 44.73 -60.34 -53.87
C LEU A 409 43.61 -59.33 -54.10
N THR A 410 42.67 -59.61 -55.00
CA THR A 410 41.49 -58.76 -55.24
C THR A 410 40.58 -58.73 -54.01
N ASP A 411 40.42 -59.87 -53.33
CA ASP A 411 39.67 -59.96 -52.07
C ASP A 411 40.39 -59.22 -50.94
N LYS A 412 41.73 -59.30 -50.87
CA LYS A 412 42.52 -58.48 -49.93
C LYS A 412 42.36 -56.98 -50.20
N GLN A 413 42.37 -56.54 -51.47
CA GLN A 413 42.15 -55.14 -51.84
C GLN A 413 40.74 -54.66 -51.44
N ARG A 414 39.71 -55.47 -51.65
CA ARG A 414 38.33 -55.15 -51.21
C ARG A 414 38.21 -55.07 -49.70
N GLN A 415 38.79 -56.03 -48.97
CA GLN A 415 38.81 -56.01 -47.51
C GLN A 415 39.54 -54.77 -46.98
N HIS A 416 40.63 -54.37 -47.64
CA HIS A 416 41.38 -53.17 -47.29
C HIS A 416 40.60 -51.87 -47.54
N MET A 417 39.96 -51.74 -48.71
CA MET A 417 39.05 -50.62 -49.00
C MET A 417 37.95 -50.50 -47.95
N HIS A 418 37.33 -51.62 -47.55
CA HIS A 418 36.32 -51.61 -46.49
C HIS A 418 36.86 -51.13 -45.14
N ARG A 419 38.10 -51.50 -44.79
CA ARG A 419 38.75 -51.00 -43.55
C ARG A 419 39.01 -49.49 -43.64
N THR A 420 39.51 -49.01 -44.78
CA THR A 420 39.75 -47.58 -45.02
C THR A 420 38.46 -46.76 -44.94
N ASP A 421 37.38 -47.23 -45.57
CA ASP A 421 36.08 -46.55 -45.52
C ASP A 421 35.46 -46.59 -44.12
N SER A 422 35.63 -47.69 -43.38
CA SER A 422 35.23 -47.80 -41.97
C SER A 422 35.95 -46.76 -41.10
N VAL A 423 37.27 -46.62 -41.25
CA VAL A 423 38.06 -45.62 -40.50
C VAL A 423 37.67 -44.19 -40.88
N ARG A 424 37.42 -43.91 -42.18
CA ARG A 424 36.89 -42.61 -42.64
C ARG A 424 35.53 -42.29 -42.03
N HIS A 425 34.65 -43.29 -41.95
CA HIS A 425 33.33 -43.14 -41.33
C HIS A 425 33.43 -42.88 -39.82
N GLN A 426 34.33 -43.58 -39.11
CA GLN A 426 34.60 -43.34 -37.69
C GLN A 426 35.12 -41.91 -37.45
N LEU A 427 36.06 -41.44 -38.28
CA LEU A 427 36.57 -40.07 -38.23
C LEU A 427 35.46 -39.04 -38.43
N SER A 428 34.58 -39.24 -39.42
CA SER A 428 33.43 -38.35 -39.66
C SER A 428 32.45 -38.32 -38.47
N THR A 429 32.16 -39.48 -37.88
CA THR A 429 31.26 -39.61 -36.74
C THR A 429 31.83 -38.96 -35.48
N LEU A 430 33.13 -39.16 -35.22
CA LEU A 430 33.82 -38.51 -34.11
C LEU A 430 33.84 -36.99 -34.26
N ARG A 431 34.14 -36.47 -35.46
CA ARG A 431 34.09 -35.02 -35.73
C ARG A 431 32.72 -34.42 -35.42
N LYS A 432 31.65 -35.00 -35.96
CA LYS A 432 30.28 -34.53 -35.70
C LYS A 432 29.92 -34.54 -34.20
N ARG A 433 30.41 -35.54 -33.45
CA ARG A 433 30.18 -35.62 -32.01
C ARG A 433 30.92 -34.53 -31.24
N PHE A 434 32.17 -34.23 -31.61
CA PHE A 434 32.94 -33.14 -30.99
C PHE A 434 32.39 -31.78 -31.38
N GLU A 435 32.01 -31.57 -32.65
CA GLU A 435 31.29 -30.37 -33.12
C GLU A 435 30.03 -30.11 -32.29
N GLY A 436 29.15 -31.10 -32.14
CA GLY A 436 27.94 -30.95 -31.32
C GLY A 436 28.23 -30.62 -29.85
N LYS A 437 29.32 -31.14 -29.26
CA LYS A 437 29.73 -30.75 -27.90
C LYS A 437 30.27 -29.32 -27.84
N MET A 438 31.07 -28.90 -28.82
CA MET A 438 31.58 -27.54 -28.90
C MET A 438 30.44 -26.53 -29.07
N ASP A 439 29.43 -26.86 -29.88
CA ASP A 439 28.23 -26.04 -30.07
C ASP A 439 27.44 -25.89 -28.75
N THR A 440 27.27 -26.99 -27.99
CA THR A 440 26.60 -26.92 -26.68
C THR A 440 27.37 -26.08 -25.65
N GLU A 441 28.70 -26.19 -25.60
CA GLU A 441 29.54 -25.38 -24.70
C GLU A 441 29.52 -23.90 -25.12
N GLU A 442 29.48 -23.60 -26.42
CA GLU A 442 29.36 -22.24 -26.94
C GLU A 442 27.99 -21.61 -26.64
N GLN A 443 26.92 -22.41 -26.70
CA GLN A 443 25.59 -21.98 -26.27
C GLN A 443 25.57 -21.65 -24.77
N LEU A 444 26.09 -22.54 -23.91
CA LEU A 444 26.18 -22.30 -22.47
C LEU A 444 27.00 -21.04 -22.14
N ARG A 445 28.10 -20.82 -22.87
CA ARG A 445 28.88 -19.59 -22.76
C ARG A 445 28.06 -18.36 -23.13
N HIS A 446 27.30 -18.40 -24.22
CA HIS A 446 26.48 -17.28 -24.64
C HIS A 446 25.39 -16.95 -23.60
N GLU A 447 24.73 -17.98 -23.06
CA GLU A 447 23.75 -17.85 -21.97
C GLU A 447 24.41 -17.25 -20.71
N SER A 448 25.60 -17.71 -20.33
CA SER A 448 26.36 -17.16 -19.19
C SER A 448 26.75 -15.69 -19.37
N ILE A 449 27.13 -15.28 -20.60
CA ILE A 449 27.45 -13.87 -20.90
C ILE A 449 26.20 -12.99 -20.82
N GLN A 450 25.07 -13.45 -21.40
CA GLN A 450 23.80 -12.72 -21.31
C GLN A 450 23.35 -12.58 -19.85
N GLU A 451 23.49 -13.65 -19.05
CA GLU A 451 23.16 -13.62 -17.62
C GLU A 451 24.08 -12.67 -16.85
N GLN A 452 25.37 -12.62 -17.20
CA GLN A 452 26.32 -11.69 -16.60
C GLN A 452 25.94 -10.24 -16.92
N GLU A 453 25.63 -9.91 -18.18
CA GLU A 453 25.20 -8.56 -18.58
C GLU A 453 23.94 -8.12 -17.82
N ALA A 454 22.95 -9.00 -17.68
CA ALA A 454 21.74 -8.74 -16.89
C ALA A 454 22.07 -8.54 -15.39
N THR A 455 23.00 -9.32 -14.84
CA THR A 455 23.43 -9.20 -13.44
C THR A 455 24.22 -7.91 -13.19
N GLU A 456 25.03 -7.46 -14.14
CA GLU A 456 25.74 -6.17 -14.09
C GLU A 456 24.77 -4.98 -14.16
N GLN A 457 23.71 -5.09 -14.98
CA GLN A 457 22.64 -4.08 -14.98
C GLN A 457 21.93 -4.02 -13.62
N LEU A 458 21.63 -5.17 -13.02
CA LEU A 458 21.09 -5.24 -11.66
C LEU A 458 22.05 -4.59 -10.65
N GLN A 459 23.37 -4.82 -10.76
CA GLN A 459 24.35 -4.17 -9.88
C GLN A 459 24.32 -2.64 -10.00
N LYS A 460 24.25 -2.12 -11.24
CA LYS A 460 24.13 -0.68 -11.50
C LYS A 460 22.85 -0.11 -10.91
N LEU A 461 21.72 -0.80 -11.08
CA LEU A 461 20.43 -0.40 -10.50
C LEU A 461 20.47 -0.44 -8.97
N ALA A 462 21.06 -1.47 -8.37
CA ALA A 462 21.20 -1.58 -6.92
C ALA A 462 22.12 -0.48 -6.34
N GLY A 463 23.21 -0.14 -7.04
CA GLY A 463 24.10 0.95 -6.65
C GLY A 463 23.43 2.33 -6.72
N ALA A 464 22.67 2.60 -7.80
CA ALA A 464 21.86 3.82 -7.91
C ALA A 464 20.80 3.87 -6.81
N ALA A 465 20.09 2.76 -6.58
CA ALA A 465 19.09 2.64 -5.54
C ALA A 465 19.66 2.88 -4.15
N GLN A 466 20.88 2.42 -3.86
CA GLN A 466 21.55 2.68 -2.59
C GLN A 466 21.76 4.17 -2.34
N VAL A 467 22.29 4.90 -3.31
CA VAL A 467 22.51 6.35 -3.16
C VAL A 467 21.19 7.07 -2.99
N ASP A 468 20.19 6.74 -3.81
CA ASP A 468 18.93 7.47 -3.83
C ASP A 468 18.02 7.15 -2.65
N LEU A 469 17.89 5.88 -2.25
CA LEU A 469 17.07 5.47 -1.11
C LEU A 469 17.63 6.03 0.18
N VAL A 470 18.95 5.99 0.37
CA VAL A 470 19.61 6.61 1.53
C VAL A 470 19.31 8.10 1.56
N LYS A 471 19.51 8.81 0.44
CA LYS A 471 19.23 10.25 0.35
C LYS A 471 17.75 10.60 0.64
N VAL A 472 16.80 9.86 0.06
CA VAL A 472 15.36 10.07 0.31
C VAL A 472 15.03 9.83 1.79
N ASN A 473 15.55 8.74 2.36
CA ASN A 473 15.33 8.40 3.75
C ASN A 473 15.95 9.42 4.72
N GLU A 474 17.17 9.90 4.43
CA GLU A 474 17.85 10.95 5.20
C GLU A 474 17.07 12.26 5.15
N GLN A 475 16.61 12.68 3.98
CA GLN A 475 15.78 13.87 3.84
C GLN A 475 14.48 13.74 4.64
N MET A 476 13.80 12.60 4.53
CA MET A 476 12.57 12.32 5.28
C MET A 476 12.78 12.31 6.80
N SER A 477 13.94 11.84 7.26
CA SER A 477 14.32 11.82 8.68
C SER A 477 14.66 13.22 9.18
N SER A 478 15.39 14.00 8.39
CA SER A 478 15.70 15.40 8.64
C SER A 478 14.43 16.25 8.73
N ASP A 479 13.48 16.06 7.81
CA ASP A 479 12.20 16.78 7.81
C ASP A 479 11.38 16.50 9.08
N ILE A 480 11.38 15.25 9.58
CA ILE A 480 10.71 14.91 10.85
C ILE A 480 11.45 15.51 12.03
N ALA A 481 12.78 15.45 12.07
CA ALA A 481 13.57 16.05 13.14
C ALA A 481 13.34 17.56 13.21
N GLY A 482 13.30 18.25 12.06
CA GLY A 482 12.97 19.67 11.95
C GLY A 482 11.55 19.97 12.44
N LYS A 483 10.56 19.16 12.03
CA LYS A 483 9.17 19.30 12.53
C LYS A 483 9.08 19.07 14.03
N ALA A 484 9.75 18.06 14.58
CA ALA A 484 9.75 17.76 16.01
C ALA A 484 10.36 18.91 16.83
N SER A 485 11.44 19.53 16.32
CA SER A 485 12.05 20.72 16.94
C SER A 485 11.06 21.90 16.99
N ASN A 486 10.44 22.23 15.86
CA ASN A 486 9.43 23.31 15.80
C ASN A 486 8.22 23.01 16.70
N PHE A 487 7.83 21.74 16.78
CA PHE A 487 6.69 21.30 17.56
C PHE A 487 6.91 21.46 19.07
N LYS A 488 8.16 21.29 19.54
CA LYS A 488 8.51 21.51 20.95
C LYS A 488 8.18 22.94 21.40
N SER A 489 8.57 23.95 20.61
CA SER A 489 8.25 25.36 20.92
C SER A 489 6.74 25.60 20.97
N MET A 490 5.99 25.01 20.04
CA MET A 490 4.53 25.15 20.00
C MET A 490 3.85 24.55 21.24
N VAL A 491 4.32 23.40 21.71
CA VAL A 491 3.81 22.75 22.94
C VAL A 491 4.06 23.64 24.15
N GLU A 492 5.25 24.24 24.24
CA GLU A 492 5.59 25.18 25.32
C GLU A 492 4.63 26.37 25.36
N ASP A 493 4.32 26.97 24.21
CA ASP A 493 3.38 28.09 24.12
C ASP A 493 1.95 27.70 24.50
N VAL A 494 1.50 26.50 24.10
CA VAL A 494 0.17 25.98 24.47
C VAL A 494 0.08 25.75 25.98
N ILE A 495 1.13 25.22 26.63
CA ILE A 495 1.17 25.05 28.09
C ILE A 495 1.13 26.42 28.78
N ARG A 496 1.89 27.41 28.30
CA ARG A 496 1.85 28.78 28.86
C ARG A 496 0.44 29.37 28.76
N ARG A 497 -0.24 29.22 27.62
CA ARG A 497 -1.64 29.66 27.45
C ARG A 497 -2.60 28.93 28.37
N HIS A 498 -2.42 27.62 28.58
CA HIS A 498 -3.22 26.87 29.57
C HIS A 498 -3.06 27.44 30.97
N LEU A 499 -1.82 27.70 31.41
CA LEU A 499 -1.55 28.31 32.72
C LEU A 499 -2.15 29.72 32.84
N GLN A 500 -2.17 30.50 31.75
CA GLN A 500 -2.88 31.78 31.70
C GLN A 500 -4.39 31.61 31.84
N TYR A 501 -5.00 30.62 31.20
CA TYR A 501 -6.44 30.35 31.36
C TYR A 501 -6.79 29.88 32.77
N GLN A 502 -5.92 29.07 33.39
CA GLN A 502 -6.05 28.69 34.80
C GLN A 502 -5.93 29.90 35.72
N MET A 503 -4.99 30.81 35.45
CA MET A 503 -4.88 32.05 36.22
C MET A 503 -6.14 32.89 36.11
N ALA A 504 -6.63 33.11 34.89
CA ALA A 504 -7.87 33.87 34.67
C ALA A 504 -9.07 33.25 35.42
N ARG A 505 -9.15 31.91 35.48
CA ARG A 505 -10.19 31.19 36.24
C ARG A 505 -10.01 31.38 37.74
N ILE A 506 -8.80 31.27 38.28
CA ILE A 506 -8.49 31.53 39.71
C ILE A 506 -8.81 32.98 40.07
N THR A 507 -8.37 33.95 39.26
CA THR A 507 -8.64 35.37 39.48
C THR A 507 -10.14 35.67 39.49
N HIS A 508 -10.88 35.17 38.50
CA HIS A 508 -12.34 35.34 38.46
C HIS A 508 -13.02 34.71 39.69
N GLN A 509 -12.63 33.49 40.07
CA GLN A 509 -13.15 32.86 41.28
C GLN A 509 -12.81 33.66 42.54
N GLY A 510 -11.62 34.27 42.58
CA GLY A 510 -11.20 35.16 43.65
C GLY A 510 -12.07 36.42 43.74
N GLU A 511 -12.44 37.02 42.60
CA GLU A 511 -13.37 38.15 42.57
C GLU A 511 -14.78 37.76 43.06
N VAL A 512 -15.27 36.59 42.65
CA VAL A 512 -16.56 36.03 43.11
C VAL A 512 -16.52 35.76 44.62
N LEU A 513 -15.44 35.15 45.10
CA LEU A 513 -15.23 34.87 46.52
C LEU A 513 -15.18 36.17 47.33
N GLN A 514 -14.40 37.16 46.87
CA GLN A 514 -14.30 38.47 47.51
C GLN A 514 -15.65 39.18 47.59
N ARG A 515 -16.45 39.14 46.51
CA ARG A 515 -17.81 39.69 46.48
C ARG A 515 -18.69 39.07 47.57
N TYR A 516 -18.70 37.75 47.70
CA TYR A 516 -19.51 37.08 48.73
C TYR A 516 -18.98 37.34 50.13
N VAL A 517 -17.66 37.40 50.33
CA VAL A 517 -17.04 37.78 51.61
C VAL A 517 -17.45 39.21 52.02
N ASP A 518 -17.42 40.16 51.09
CA ASP A 518 -17.80 41.55 51.37
C ASP A 518 -19.30 41.66 51.68
N MET A 519 -20.15 40.93 50.94
CA MET A 519 -21.59 40.85 51.22
C MET A 519 -21.90 40.27 52.61
N VAL A 520 -21.19 39.21 53.03
CA VAL A 520 -21.35 38.63 54.38
C VAL A 520 -20.88 39.62 55.44
N LYS A 521 -19.71 40.24 55.27
CA LYS A 521 -19.18 41.26 56.22
C LYS A 521 -20.09 42.48 56.35
N ASP A 522 -20.64 42.98 55.24
CA ASP A 522 -21.53 44.14 55.27
C ASP A 522 -22.87 43.80 55.91
N ARG A 523 -23.34 42.55 55.74
CA ARG A 523 -24.51 42.03 56.44
C ARG A 523 -24.26 41.85 57.93
N GLU A 524 -23.10 41.32 58.34
CA GLU A 524 -22.69 41.21 59.74
C GLU A 524 -22.58 42.58 60.42
N LYS A 525 -21.96 43.56 59.75
CA LYS A 525 -21.93 44.95 60.22
C LYS A 525 -23.33 45.55 60.34
N SER A 526 -24.19 45.31 59.35
CA SER A 526 -25.58 45.78 59.39
C SER A 526 -26.37 45.13 60.53
N ALA A 527 -26.19 43.82 60.75
CA ALA A 527 -26.81 43.09 61.84
C ALA A 527 -26.31 43.58 63.22
N ALA A 528 -25.01 43.81 63.37
CA ALA A 528 -24.42 44.38 64.57
C ALA A 528 -24.94 45.81 64.85
N THR A 529 -25.09 46.62 63.80
CA THR A 529 -25.66 47.98 63.91
C THR A 529 -27.13 47.95 64.30
N MET A 530 -27.93 47.06 63.71
CA MET A 530 -29.35 46.88 64.05
C MET A 530 -29.54 46.34 65.47
N ALA A 531 -28.67 45.42 65.90
CA ALA A 531 -28.64 44.92 67.28
C ALA A 531 -28.30 46.03 68.29
N ALA A 532 -27.37 46.93 67.96
CA ALA A 532 -27.03 48.09 68.79
C ALA A 532 -28.16 49.13 68.90
N VAL A 533 -29.06 49.20 67.91
CA VAL A 533 -30.22 50.12 67.88
C VAL A 533 -31.47 49.49 68.53
N GLY A 534 -31.40 48.24 69.01
CA GLY A 534 -32.48 47.59 69.75
C GLY A 534 -33.69 47.18 68.90
N VAL A 535 -33.52 47.06 67.59
CA VAL A 535 -34.59 46.57 66.69
C VAL A 535 -34.68 45.05 66.81
N GLU A 536 -35.86 44.52 67.18
CA GLU A 536 -36.12 43.07 67.22
C GLU A 536 -35.74 42.41 65.88
N GLN A 537 -34.85 41.43 65.95
CA GLN A 537 -34.36 40.68 64.81
C GLN A 537 -35.53 39.94 64.14
N ARG A 538 -35.96 40.40 62.96
CA ARG A 538 -36.71 39.53 62.01
C ARG A 538 -35.86 38.32 61.66
N PRO A 539 -36.44 37.18 61.23
CA PRO A 539 -35.69 35.95 60.96
C PRO A 539 -34.64 36.23 59.88
N ILE A 540 -33.39 36.41 60.33
CA ILE A 540 -32.19 36.70 59.53
C ILE A 540 -31.77 35.45 58.73
N ASP A 541 -32.37 34.30 59.04
CA ASP A 541 -31.88 32.97 58.70
C ASP A 541 -31.87 32.68 57.19
N ALA A 542 -32.93 33.00 56.44
CA ALA A 542 -33.05 32.52 55.05
C ALA A 542 -32.05 33.18 54.08
N VAL A 543 -31.87 34.50 54.17
CA VAL A 543 -30.96 35.24 53.26
C VAL A 543 -29.51 35.13 53.73
N ASP A 544 -29.27 34.98 55.05
CA ASP A 544 -27.92 34.74 55.57
C ASP A 544 -27.45 33.34 55.22
N PHE A 545 -28.35 32.35 55.32
CA PHE A 545 -28.10 30.98 54.89
C PHE A 545 -27.78 30.90 53.39
N ASP A 546 -28.54 31.58 52.52
CA ASP A 546 -28.27 31.60 51.07
C ASP A 546 -26.90 32.23 50.74
N LEU A 547 -26.52 33.33 51.40
CA LEU A 547 -25.21 33.96 51.20
C LEU A 547 -24.06 33.08 51.68
N ARG A 548 -24.19 32.48 52.87
CA ARG A 548 -23.20 31.53 53.41
C ARG A 548 -23.10 30.28 52.53
N HIS A 549 -24.22 29.81 51.97
CA HIS A 549 -24.24 28.68 51.03
C HIS A 549 -23.53 29.02 49.71
N ARG A 550 -23.77 30.22 49.15
CA ARG A 550 -23.06 30.69 47.94
C ARG A 550 -21.57 30.89 48.18
N LEU A 551 -21.19 31.41 49.36
CA LEU A 551 -19.79 31.50 49.77
C LEU A 551 -19.14 30.12 49.87
N ALA A 552 -19.83 29.15 50.50
CA ALA A 552 -19.36 27.77 50.58
C ALA A 552 -19.20 27.13 49.18
N LYS A 553 -20.17 27.36 48.26
CA LYS A 553 -20.08 26.94 46.85
C LYS A 553 -18.86 27.57 46.16
N ALA A 554 -18.58 28.84 46.41
CA ALA A 554 -17.43 29.54 45.82
C ALA A 554 -16.09 29.00 46.35
N ILE A 555 -16.02 28.63 47.63
CA ILE A 555 -14.84 27.99 48.25
C ILE A 555 -14.63 26.60 47.65
N ALA A 556 -15.66 25.76 47.60
CA ALA A 556 -15.56 24.42 47.00
C ALA A 556 -15.14 24.45 45.52
N GLN A 557 -15.60 25.46 44.78
CA GLN A 557 -15.15 25.68 43.40
C GLN A 557 -13.67 26.07 43.31
N LEU A 558 -13.14 26.84 44.27
CA LEU A 558 -11.72 27.20 44.32
C LEU A 558 -10.84 25.97 44.59
N GLU A 559 -11.27 25.07 45.47
CA GLU A 559 -10.60 23.78 45.72
C GLU A 559 -10.60 22.92 44.45
N LEU A 560 -11.74 22.79 43.77
CA LEU A 560 -11.84 22.06 42.50
C LEU A 560 -10.90 22.63 41.42
N ILE A 561 -10.77 23.97 41.33
CA ILE A 561 -9.83 24.61 40.40
C ILE A 561 -8.39 24.20 40.72
N TRP A 562 -8.05 24.13 42.01
CA TRP A 562 -6.71 23.74 42.43
C TRP A 562 -6.42 22.26 42.15
N ASP A 563 -7.40 21.39 42.37
CA ASP A 563 -7.31 19.97 42.01
C ASP A 563 -7.09 19.79 40.50
N ASP A 564 -7.81 20.54 39.65
CA ASP A 564 -7.60 20.55 38.20
C ASP A 564 -6.16 20.95 37.83
N VAL A 565 -5.60 21.97 38.50
CA VAL A 565 -4.22 22.43 38.28
C VAL A 565 -3.21 21.36 38.70
N MET A 566 -3.44 20.70 39.83
CA MET A 566 -2.56 19.63 40.33
C MET A 566 -2.63 18.39 39.44
N GLN A 567 -3.81 18.01 38.97
CA GLN A 567 -3.98 16.92 38.01
C GLN A 567 -3.25 17.23 36.69
N PHE A 568 -3.42 18.44 36.15
CA PHE A 568 -2.70 18.87 34.95
C PHE A 568 -1.18 18.82 35.15
N GLN A 569 -0.68 19.28 36.32
CA GLN A 569 0.74 19.20 36.65
C GLN A 569 1.23 17.74 36.69
N GLN A 570 0.45 16.82 37.24
CA GLN A 570 0.82 15.40 37.31
C GLN A 570 0.90 14.77 35.91
N GLU A 571 -0.13 14.98 35.08
CA GLU A 571 -0.24 14.41 33.73
C GLU A 571 0.81 14.95 32.75
N HIS A 572 1.24 16.19 32.95
CA HIS A 572 2.18 16.91 32.07
C HIS A 572 3.49 17.29 32.74
N SER A 573 3.84 16.66 33.86
CA SER A 573 5.04 16.96 34.66
C SER A 573 6.32 16.99 33.84
N THR A 574 6.50 16.05 32.91
CA THR A 574 7.68 15.97 32.04
C THR A 574 7.77 17.15 31.06
N LEU A 575 6.64 17.57 30.47
CA LEU A 575 6.60 18.73 29.57
C LEU A 575 6.82 20.03 30.34
N ILE A 576 6.25 20.12 31.54
CA ILE A 576 6.37 21.31 32.41
C ILE A 576 7.81 21.47 32.91
N GLN A 577 8.50 20.38 33.26
CA GLN A 577 9.91 20.41 33.66
C GLN A 577 10.85 20.82 32.53
N GLN A 578 10.46 20.61 31.28
CA GLN A 578 11.24 20.96 30.10
C GLN A 578 11.05 22.42 29.66
N LEU A 579 10.09 23.15 30.24
CA LEU A 579 9.93 24.58 29.98
C LEU A 579 11.17 25.33 30.47
N PRO A 580 11.81 26.17 29.64
CA PRO A 580 12.93 26.99 30.09
C PRO A 580 12.47 27.89 31.24
N ALA A 581 13.17 27.81 32.38
CA ALA A 581 12.86 28.58 33.59
C ALA A 581 12.94 30.11 33.36
N THR A 582 13.53 30.55 32.24
CA THR A 582 13.74 31.94 31.85
C THR A 582 13.67 32.08 30.33
N ALA A 583 12.50 32.41 29.77
CA ALA A 583 12.39 32.83 28.38
C ALA A 583 11.71 34.21 28.28
N ALA A 584 12.44 35.24 28.69
CA ALA A 584 12.05 36.65 28.49
C ALA A 584 12.37 37.18 27.08
N ALA A 585 12.77 36.33 26.11
CA ALA A 585 13.42 36.81 24.88
C ALA A 585 12.90 36.29 23.53
N ALA A 586 11.82 35.49 23.46
CA ALA A 586 11.35 34.92 22.18
C ALA A 586 10.01 35.50 21.65
N ALA A 587 9.56 36.66 22.15
CA ALA A 587 8.25 37.24 21.80
C ALA A 587 8.27 38.14 20.54
N ALA A 588 9.09 37.85 19.52
CA ALA A 588 9.23 38.70 18.33
C ALA A 588 8.99 38.02 16.98
N ALA A 589 8.52 36.78 16.93
CA ALA A 589 8.20 36.14 15.66
C ALA A 589 6.83 35.47 15.69
N ASP A 590 5.95 36.05 14.88
CA ASP A 590 4.70 35.50 14.33
C ASP A 590 3.47 35.37 15.23
N GLY A 591 2.50 36.27 14.98
CA GLY A 591 1.09 35.91 14.96
C GLY A 591 0.23 36.58 16.02
N GLU A 592 -0.35 37.71 15.62
CA GLU A 592 -1.62 38.31 16.08
C GLU A 592 -2.40 37.56 17.16
N ASP A 593 -2.05 37.79 18.41
CA ASP A 593 -3.06 37.96 19.46
C ASP A 593 -2.45 38.82 20.56
N GLN A 594 -3.19 39.85 20.97
CA GLN A 594 -2.72 40.94 21.82
C GLN A 594 -2.28 40.45 23.20
N GLN A 595 -1.04 39.99 23.34
CA GLN A 595 -0.41 39.94 24.64
C GLN A 595 0.06 41.37 24.98
N PRO A 596 -0.47 42.02 26.04
CA PRO A 596 0.02 43.33 26.42
C PRO A 596 1.52 43.22 26.71
N PRO A 597 2.37 44.05 26.07
CA PRO A 597 3.82 43.98 26.25
C PRO A 597 4.15 44.29 27.72
N GLY A 598 4.71 43.31 28.44
CA GLY A 598 5.23 43.48 29.81
C GLY A 598 4.71 42.54 30.89
N GLN A 599 3.78 41.61 30.60
CA GLN A 599 3.36 40.63 31.62
C GLN A 599 4.38 39.50 31.77
N ALA A 600 4.86 39.30 33.01
CA ALA A 600 5.75 38.20 33.36
C ALA A 600 5.10 36.84 33.02
N PRO A 601 5.87 35.84 32.56
CA PRO A 601 5.33 34.52 32.23
C PRO A 601 4.67 33.89 33.47
N ILE A 602 3.42 33.45 33.32
CA ILE A 602 2.67 32.80 34.39
C ILE A 602 3.22 31.39 34.59
N THR A 603 3.66 31.11 35.81
CA THR A 603 4.19 29.81 36.23
C THR A 603 3.24 29.11 37.20
N LEU A 604 3.44 27.80 37.42
CA LEU A 604 2.76 27.06 38.49
C LEU A 604 2.99 27.68 39.87
N SER A 605 4.17 28.25 40.14
CA SER A 605 4.42 28.96 41.40
C SER A 605 3.57 30.23 41.55
N THR A 606 3.29 30.91 40.43
CA THR A 606 2.39 32.07 40.41
C THR A 606 0.95 31.64 40.73
N LEU A 607 0.45 30.59 40.09
CA LEU A 607 -0.88 30.01 40.38
C LEU A 607 -1.01 29.57 41.85
N LYS A 608 0.01 28.89 42.39
CA LYS A 608 0.05 28.47 43.79
C LYS A 608 -0.03 29.65 44.76
N THR A 609 0.69 30.73 44.45
CA THR A 609 0.72 31.93 45.29
C THR A 609 -0.66 32.60 45.31
N GLU A 610 -1.32 32.73 44.16
CA GLU A 610 -2.65 33.33 44.10
C GLU A 610 -3.71 32.46 44.77
N TYR A 611 -3.66 31.13 44.58
CA TYR A 611 -4.51 30.19 45.31
C TYR A 611 -4.35 30.34 46.83
N GLN A 612 -3.12 30.35 47.35
CA GLN A 612 -2.85 30.50 48.78
C GLN A 612 -3.38 31.83 49.35
N LYS A 613 -3.32 32.91 48.56
CA LYS A 613 -3.89 34.21 48.93
C LYS A 613 -5.42 34.13 49.06
N LEU A 614 -6.10 33.46 48.14
CA LEU A 614 -7.55 33.27 48.20
C LEU A 614 -7.99 32.32 49.32
N VAL A 615 -7.22 31.27 49.60
CA VAL A 615 -7.46 30.39 50.76
C VAL A 615 -7.35 31.16 52.07
N ARG A 616 -6.37 32.07 52.22
CA ARG A 616 -6.25 32.94 53.40
C ARG A 616 -7.44 33.90 53.54
N LEU A 617 -8.01 34.37 52.42
CA LEU A 617 -9.21 35.19 52.42
C LEU A 617 -10.44 34.40 52.90
N ALA A 618 -10.56 33.14 52.49
CA ALA A 618 -11.68 32.25 52.86
C ALA A 618 -11.56 31.64 54.26
N ALA A 619 -10.34 31.49 54.80
CA ALA A 619 -10.05 30.82 56.07
C ALA A 619 -11.00 31.14 57.24
N PRO A 620 -11.29 32.41 57.60
CA PRO A 620 -12.18 32.71 58.72
C PRO A 620 -13.60 32.17 58.53
N PHE A 621 -14.09 32.13 57.28
CA PHE A 621 -15.42 31.62 56.96
C PHE A 621 -15.46 30.10 56.86
N MET A 622 -14.35 29.46 56.47
CA MET A 622 -14.25 27.99 56.45
C MET A 622 -14.33 27.42 57.88
N GLU A 623 -13.62 28.02 58.84
CA GLU A 623 -13.69 27.61 60.25
C GLU A 623 -15.11 27.81 60.80
N GLU A 624 -15.75 28.93 60.46
CA GLU A 624 -17.12 29.21 60.88
C GLU A 624 -18.13 28.24 60.25
N LEU A 625 -18.02 27.91 58.96
CA LEU A 625 -18.85 26.92 58.29
C LEU A 625 -18.67 25.51 58.87
N GLN A 626 -17.46 25.13 59.26
CA GLN A 626 -17.17 23.86 59.93
C GLN A 626 -17.76 23.81 61.34
N ASN A 627 -17.72 24.92 62.08
CA ASN A 627 -18.30 25.04 63.42
C ASN A 627 -19.84 25.18 63.41
N SER A 628 -20.41 25.67 62.31
CA SER A 628 -21.85 25.89 62.12
C SER A 628 -22.56 24.68 61.50
N ALA A 629 -21.82 23.69 61.00
CA ALA A 629 -22.41 22.47 60.46
C ALA A 629 -23.13 21.73 61.61
N PRO A 630 -24.45 21.47 61.51
CA PRO A 630 -25.12 20.63 62.49
C PRO A 630 -24.42 19.27 62.50
N SER A 631 -24.06 18.80 63.69
CA SER A 631 -23.42 17.49 63.86
C SER A 631 -24.15 16.46 62.99
N PRO A 632 -23.45 15.61 62.22
CA PRO A 632 -24.11 14.65 61.36
C PRO A 632 -25.03 13.82 62.26
N ILE A 633 -26.35 13.99 62.06
CA ILE A 633 -27.33 13.08 62.61
C ILE A 633 -26.91 11.73 62.04
N SER A 634 -26.37 10.88 62.91
CA SER A 634 -25.96 9.53 62.54
C SER A 634 -27.15 8.89 61.83
N PRO A 635 -27.06 8.51 60.55
CA PRO A 635 -28.09 7.68 59.98
C PRO A 635 -28.05 6.39 60.80
N VAL A 636 -29.11 6.14 61.57
CA VAL A 636 -29.36 4.83 62.15
C VAL A 636 -29.52 3.89 60.95
N LEU A 637 -28.42 3.26 60.55
CA LEU A 637 -28.43 2.15 59.63
C LEU A 637 -29.29 1.06 60.28
N PRO A 638 -30.35 0.57 59.61
CA PRO A 638 -31.01 -0.64 60.07
C PRO A 638 -29.97 -1.77 60.11
N PRO A 639 -30.02 -2.68 61.10
CA PRO A 639 -29.07 -3.77 61.21
C PRO A 639 -29.08 -4.62 59.93
N PRO A 640 -27.90 -5.11 59.48
CA PRO A 640 -27.83 -5.94 58.29
C PRO A 640 -28.66 -7.22 58.48
N PRO A 641 -29.33 -7.71 57.42
CA PRO A 641 -30.01 -8.99 57.46
C PRO A 641 -29.00 -10.14 57.74
N PRO A 642 -29.42 -11.21 58.42
CA PRO A 642 -28.55 -12.34 58.72
C PRO A 642 -28.06 -13.02 57.43
N PRO A 643 -26.82 -13.54 57.41
CA PRO A 643 -26.28 -14.22 56.25
C PRO A 643 -27.05 -15.52 55.95
N PRO A 644 -27.22 -15.89 54.66
CA PRO A 644 -27.81 -17.17 54.29
C PRO A 644 -26.93 -18.35 54.74
N PRO A 645 -27.52 -19.51 55.05
CA PRO A 645 -26.77 -20.69 55.46
C PRO A 645 -25.88 -21.19 54.32
N LEU A 646 -24.62 -21.47 54.66
CA LEU A 646 -23.67 -22.18 53.81
C LEU A 646 -24.21 -23.59 53.57
N SER A 647 -24.66 -23.85 52.34
CA SER A 647 -24.80 -25.19 51.82
C SER A 647 -23.43 -25.65 51.31
N ASP A 648 -22.81 -26.54 52.08
CA ASP A 648 -21.80 -27.48 51.61
C ASP A 648 -22.38 -28.28 50.44
N ASP A 649 -21.69 -28.28 49.30
CA ASP A 649 -21.71 -29.43 48.41
C ASP A 649 -20.37 -29.54 47.67
N HIS A 650 -19.68 -30.62 48.05
CA HIS A 650 -18.61 -31.24 47.27
C HIS A 650 -19.15 -31.72 45.92
N HIS A 651 -18.50 -31.32 44.83
CA HIS A 651 -18.23 -32.28 43.76
C HIS A 651 -16.91 -31.95 43.06
N THR A 652 -15.93 -32.81 43.35
CA THR A 652 -14.81 -33.14 42.49
C THR A 652 -15.30 -33.50 41.09
N ASP A 653 -14.69 -32.93 40.05
CA ASP A 653 -14.36 -33.76 38.90
C ASP A 653 -13.07 -33.31 38.23
N GLN A 654 -12.19 -34.31 38.09
CA GLN A 654 -10.92 -34.25 37.40
C GLN A 654 -11.20 -34.39 35.91
N HIS A 655 -10.60 -33.57 35.05
CA HIS A 655 -10.20 -34.06 33.73
C HIS A 655 -8.89 -33.40 33.27
N GLN A 656 -7.94 -34.29 33.02
CA GLN A 656 -6.65 -34.11 32.37
C GLN A 656 -6.82 -33.57 30.93
N GLY A 657 -5.84 -32.80 30.47
CA GLY A 657 -5.82 -32.28 29.10
C GLY A 657 -4.49 -31.64 28.69
N VAL A 658 -3.44 -32.47 28.62
CA VAL A 658 -2.37 -32.47 27.60
C VAL A 658 -1.79 -31.11 27.15
N ILE A 659 -0.57 -30.83 27.61
CA ILE A 659 0.37 -29.87 26.99
C ILE A 659 1.36 -30.68 26.14
N PRO A 660 1.53 -30.42 24.83
CA PRO A 660 2.73 -30.85 24.11
C PRO A 660 3.77 -29.73 24.15
N ALA A 661 4.85 -29.98 24.90
CA ALA A 661 6.11 -29.27 24.76
C ALA A 661 6.76 -29.71 23.43
N ILE A 662 7.01 -28.75 22.53
CA ILE A 662 7.80 -28.99 21.32
C ILE A 662 9.28 -28.91 21.70
N ALA A 663 9.95 -30.04 21.50
CA ALA A 663 11.37 -30.23 21.69
C ALA A 663 12.18 -29.37 20.71
N ILE A 664 13.19 -28.69 21.26
CA ILE A 664 14.28 -28.06 20.52
C ILE A 664 15.33 -29.18 20.31
N SER A 665 15.47 -29.64 19.07
CA SER A 665 16.59 -30.49 18.67
C SER A 665 17.77 -29.60 18.29
N THR A 666 18.77 -29.55 19.15
CA THR A 666 20.14 -29.13 18.84
C THR A 666 20.96 -30.39 18.53
N GLU A 667 21.28 -30.61 17.26
CA GLU A 667 22.37 -31.50 16.85
C GLU A 667 23.35 -30.68 16.02
N SER A 668 24.47 -30.34 16.63
CA SER A 668 25.71 -29.92 15.96
C SER A 668 26.79 -30.88 16.45
N ASN A 669 27.17 -31.82 15.59
CA ASN A 669 28.37 -32.62 15.79
C ASN A 669 29.56 -31.90 15.17
N ASP A 670 30.63 -31.89 15.93
CA ASP A 670 31.97 -31.42 15.59
C ASP A 670 32.68 -32.35 14.60
N ASP A 671 33.61 -31.72 13.86
CA ASP A 671 34.96 -32.16 13.53
C ASP A 671 35.31 -33.39 12.66
N GLU A 672 36.44 -33.15 11.98
CA GLU A 672 37.47 -34.07 11.48
C GLU A 672 37.47 -34.60 10.03
N SER A 673 38.33 -33.94 9.25
CA SER A 673 39.51 -34.50 8.56
C SER A 673 39.36 -35.54 7.44
N GLY A 674 39.95 -35.20 6.28
CA GLY A 674 41.07 -35.98 5.74
C GLY A 674 40.79 -37.06 4.69
N ARG A 675 41.53 -36.91 3.58
CA ARG A 675 42.08 -37.94 2.65
C ARG A 675 41.26 -38.48 1.47
N GLU A 676 41.81 -38.17 0.30
CA GLU A 676 42.35 -39.07 -0.75
C GLU A 676 41.51 -40.24 -1.31
N ASP A 677 41.35 -40.14 -2.63
CA ASP A 677 41.56 -41.15 -3.68
C ASP A 677 40.62 -42.36 -3.91
N THR A 678 40.20 -42.39 -5.18
CA THR A 678 40.11 -43.54 -6.10
C THR A 678 38.85 -44.43 -6.20
N LEU A 679 38.51 -44.63 -7.49
CA LEU A 679 37.95 -45.80 -8.18
C LEU A 679 36.43 -45.95 -8.37
N GLN A 680 36.06 -45.79 -9.66
CA GLN A 680 35.28 -46.72 -10.49
C GLN A 680 34.35 -47.72 -9.77
N LYS A 681 33.03 -47.66 -10.04
CA LYS A 681 32.34 -48.67 -10.87
C LYS A 681 30.87 -48.36 -11.14
N GLU A 682 30.47 -48.86 -12.30
CA GLU A 682 29.16 -49.10 -12.92
C GLU A 682 27.94 -49.25 -11.98
N GLY A 683 26.80 -48.75 -12.47
CA GLY A 683 25.47 -49.06 -11.93
C GLY A 683 24.36 -48.62 -12.89
N GLN A 684 23.85 -49.59 -13.66
CA GLN A 684 22.70 -49.51 -14.57
C GLN A 684 21.37 -49.23 -13.86
N GLY A 685 20.44 -48.60 -14.59
CA GLY A 685 18.99 -48.56 -14.36
C GLY A 685 18.44 -47.15 -14.59
N GLY A 686 17.44 -46.85 -15.43
CA GLY A 686 16.46 -47.65 -16.16
C GLY A 686 15.16 -46.85 -16.23
N GLY A 687 14.58 -46.72 -17.43
CA GLY A 687 13.21 -46.20 -17.69
C GLY A 687 13.12 -44.70 -18.00
N GLY A 688 12.37 -44.22 -19.00
CA GLY A 688 11.46 -44.84 -19.97
C GLY A 688 10.67 -43.76 -20.72
N GLY A 689 10.13 -44.13 -21.89
CA GLY A 689 9.14 -43.36 -22.69
C GLY A 689 9.77 -42.58 -23.86
N GLY A 690 9.34 -42.67 -25.12
CA GLY A 690 8.19 -43.33 -25.76
C GLY A 690 7.80 -42.50 -27.00
N GLY A 691 7.53 -43.15 -28.14
CA GLY A 691 6.99 -42.55 -29.38
C GLY A 691 7.92 -42.72 -30.59
N ASP A 692 7.74 -43.76 -31.42
CA ASP A 692 6.96 -43.76 -32.68
C ASP A 692 7.85 -43.28 -33.87
N PHE A 693 7.98 -43.93 -35.05
CA PHE A 693 7.12 -44.84 -35.79
C PHE A 693 7.90 -45.48 -36.98
N ALA A 694 7.60 -46.75 -37.29
CA ALA A 694 7.64 -47.48 -38.60
C ALA A 694 8.93 -47.54 -39.47
N SER A 695 9.56 -48.72 -39.60
CA SER A 695 9.35 -49.78 -40.64
C SER A 695 10.23 -49.56 -41.89
N THR A 696 11.05 -50.50 -42.40
CA THR A 696 10.61 -51.70 -43.17
C THR A 696 11.84 -52.54 -43.63
N PHE A 697 11.78 -53.87 -43.42
CA PHE A 697 12.40 -55.02 -44.15
C PHE A 697 13.93 -55.26 -44.09
N ALA A 698 14.42 -56.36 -43.47
CA ALA A 698 14.43 -57.80 -43.85
C ALA A 698 15.61 -58.15 -44.79
N ILE A 699 16.59 -58.98 -44.39
CA ILE A 699 16.71 -60.45 -44.51
C ILE A 699 17.83 -60.87 -43.51
N GLY A 700 17.63 -61.76 -42.52
CA GLY A 700 17.54 -63.24 -42.63
C GLY A 700 18.94 -63.86 -42.79
N SER A 701 19.72 -64.08 -41.73
CA SER A 701 19.72 -65.21 -40.76
C SER A 701 20.21 -66.56 -41.29
N GLU A 702 20.99 -67.23 -40.41
CA GLU A 702 21.41 -68.64 -40.36
C GLU A 702 22.73 -69.00 -41.08
N GLY A 703 23.71 -69.68 -40.47
CA GLY A 703 23.81 -70.21 -39.11
C GLY A 703 25.07 -71.09 -38.93
N ARG A 704 25.37 -71.35 -37.66
CA ARG A 704 26.00 -72.52 -37.01
C ARG A 704 27.44 -72.97 -37.34
N ASP A 705 28.17 -73.07 -36.23
CA ASP A 705 28.94 -74.23 -35.72
C ASP A 705 29.92 -74.93 -36.67
N ASP A 706 31.20 -74.55 -36.57
CA ASP A 706 32.32 -75.36 -36.05
C ASP A 706 33.55 -74.48 -35.79
#